data_AF-V4PT63-F1
#
_entry.id   AF-V4PT63-F1
#
_cell.length_a   1.000
_cell.length_b   1.000
_cell.length_c   1.000
_cell.angle_alpha   90.00
_cell.angle_beta   90.00
_cell.angle_gamma   90.00
#
_symmetry.space_group_name_H-M   'P 1'
#
loop_
_entity.id
_entity.type
_entity.pdbx_description
1 polymer ?
#
loop_
_entity_poly.entity_id
_entity_poly.type
_entity_poly.pdbx_seq_one_letter_code
_entity_poly.pdbx_strand_id
1 'polypeptide(L)'
;MLHVEAEAESQVNTENSDLITGQTITLLTNGNYVVTWRAGTYYGEGVGQWWEDVHAQMFDADGNRLGGEFLVNTTTEQDQGQPRAIALGDGGFVILWTSITYVPESIVSEEFIIQSSTIMAQRYDAAGLRVNLLADPDGDTGEVVLSADGLEPLIAMKDDGSFVLAWQTSSNGSEGFQLTFVDDAGEITGTVFHAVAEAIQPEILTLGDKVVLVYAAQDWESSVGGRTSFDVFSQAFDASGAAVGGRVKVNTYTTRSQSSPSVVATETGGYIVVWQSTLQDGSLLGVYGQVFDGSSQKVGSEFRVNTTTSGSQSTPEITALDNGKFAVVWTSNPQDGDGNGAYLQLIDSSGHLIGGEIQIADETIGSQSGPKITSDGDTLFVVWNYRDAADHPALMTRQFQITVPFPDENANDLEGDANADNIDGLGGADTIHGLSGADTLSGSGGIDALYGDDGNDWLDGGSGIDAYHGGLGDDTFVVNSAGETVDELSGEGTDTVRTVVSLTLAANVENLVLLGGANLSGTGNGLNNVLTGNAGNNILSGGLGDDTYYIQNAGDSVEEKHGEGNDTVCSSVSYSLFGRAVETLILTGGGNLNATGNSLNNTLTGTSGNNLLDGGTGADKMTGGLGDDTYYVDHVQDNVAETHWQGNDTVISSVSYSLFGRAVETLVLTGTGNLNATGNSLANVLTGNAGANTLDGGTGNDMLTGGLGADIFLFTAASGKDTVSDFSGVQNDTINVNAYTAGAANAAMVTQAGANVLVNLGGGNTVTVLNASQADVLAHMVW
;
A
#
# COMPACT_ATOMS: atom_id res chain seq x y z
N MET A 1 -9.46 12.63 14.73
CA MET A 1 -10.77 12.02 15.13
C MET A 1 -11.94 12.63 14.38
N LEU A 2 -12.77 11.82 13.68
CA LEU A 2 -14.04 12.22 13.07
C LEU A 2 -15.08 12.59 14.15
N HIS A 3 -15.61 13.82 14.15
CA HIS A 3 -16.78 14.18 14.96
C HIS A 3 -18.01 14.29 14.05
N VAL A 4 -18.95 13.37 14.23
CA VAL A 4 -20.28 13.43 13.63
C VAL A 4 -21.26 13.82 14.74
N GLU A 5 -21.69 15.08 14.73
CA GLU A 5 -22.74 15.54 15.65
C GLU A 5 -24.09 15.29 15.01
N ALA A 6 -24.86 14.38 15.61
CA ALA A 6 -26.19 14.03 15.14
C ALA A 6 -27.24 14.93 15.83
N GLU A 7 -28.02 15.64 15.04
CA GLU A 7 -29.10 16.49 15.56
C GLU A 7 -30.32 15.67 16.02
N ALA A 8 -31.36 16.33 16.52
CA ALA A 8 -32.58 15.65 16.93
C ALA A 8 -33.34 15.09 15.72
N GLU A 9 -33.82 13.85 15.82
CA GLU A 9 -34.75 13.29 14.84
C GLU A 9 -36.11 14.00 14.91
N SER A 10 -36.76 14.17 13.75
CA SER A 10 -38.11 14.73 13.68
C SER A 10 -38.95 14.01 12.62
N GLN A 11 -40.26 13.94 12.86
CA GLN A 11 -41.20 13.38 11.90
C GLN A 11 -41.46 14.41 10.79
N VAL A 12 -41.55 13.96 9.52
CA VAL A 12 -41.80 14.76 8.31
C VAL A 12 -43.28 14.83 7.95
N ASN A 13 -43.99 13.71 7.95
CA ASN A 13 -45.43 13.71 7.69
C ASN A 13 -46.20 14.11 8.96
N THR A 14 -47.34 14.79 8.78
CA THR A 14 -48.26 15.14 9.86
C THR A 14 -49.60 14.46 9.71
N GLU A 15 -49.97 14.07 8.49
CA GLU A 15 -51.15 13.28 8.23
C GLU A 15 -50.90 11.79 8.51
N ASN A 16 -51.90 11.15 9.11
CA ASN A 16 -51.90 9.71 9.30
C ASN A 16 -52.32 9.05 7.99
N SER A 17 -51.40 8.34 7.36
CA SER A 17 -51.65 7.52 6.18
C SER A 17 -51.35 6.07 6.51
N ASP A 18 -52.05 5.15 5.86
CA ASP A 18 -51.84 3.71 6.06
C ASP A 18 -50.61 3.21 5.26
N LEU A 19 -50.15 4.01 4.29
CA LEU A 19 -48.94 3.78 3.50
C LEU A 19 -48.14 5.07 3.32
N ILE A 20 -46.82 5.02 3.56
CA ILE A 20 -45.85 6.09 3.28
C ILE A 20 -44.60 5.42 2.71
N THR A 21 -44.24 5.73 1.47
CA THR A 21 -43.03 5.20 0.81
C THR A 21 -42.56 6.13 -0.33
N GLY A 22 -41.55 5.73 -1.10
CA GLY A 22 -41.13 6.46 -2.31
C GLY A 22 -40.60 7.86 -2.03
N GLN A 23 -40.06 8.06 -0.83
CA GLN A 23 -39.54 9.32 -0.38
C GLN A 23 -38.31 9.76 -1.19
N THR A 24 -38.17 11.06 -1.37
CA THR A 24 -36.95 11.71 -1.86
C THR A 24 -36.68 12.95 -1.03
N ILE A 25 -35.42 13.36 -1.02
CA ILE A 25 -34.98 14.63 -0.43
C ILE A 25 -34.19 15.39 -1.50
N THR A 26 -34.43 16.69 -1.59
CA THR A 26 -33.76 17.55 -2.58
C THR A 26 -33.36 18.86 -1.91
N LEU A 27 -32.06 19.15 -1.93
CA LEU A 27 -31.53 20.46 -1.55
C LEU A 27 -31.93 21.51 -2.58
N LEU A 28 -32.36 22.67 -2.10
CA LEU A 28 -32.71 23.84 -2.90
C LEU A 28 -31.52 24.82 -2.95
N THR A 29 -31.43 25.61 -4.01
CA THR A 29 -30.33 26.56 -4.24
C THR A 29 -30.21 27.68 -3.20
N ASN A 30 -31.20 27.80 -2.30
CA ASN A 30 -31.21 28.74 -1.18
C ASN A 30 -30.81 28.11 0.17
N GLY A 31 -30.34 26.85 0.18
CA GLY A 31 -29.95 26.09 1.38
C GLY A 31 -31.12 25.39 2.10
N ASN A 32 -32.36 25.64 1.69
CA ASN A 32 -33.52 24.90 2.19
C ASN A 32 -33.57 23.51 1.53
N TYR A 33 -34.39 22.60 2.04
CA TYR A 33 -34.64 21.32 1.37
C TYR A 33 -36.13 20.97 1.34
N VAL A 34 -36.51 20.18 0.35
CA VAL A 34 -37.87 19.64 0.22
C VAL A 34 -37.82 18.12 0.30
N VAL A 35 -38.72 17.56 1.10
CA VAL A 35 -38.95 16.13 1.18
C VAL A 35 -40.26 15.84 0.46
N THR A 36 -40.25 14.90 -0.47
CA THR A 36 -41.47 14.43 -1.17
C THR A 36 -41.66 12.95 -0.93
N TRP A 37 -42.90 12.48 -0.91
CA TRP A 37 -43.21 11.06 -0.72
C TRP A 37 -44.57 10.73 -1.33
N ARG A 38 -44.86 9.42 -1.47
CA ARG A 38 -46.20 8.94 -1.80
C ARG A 38 -46.91 8.47 -0.54
N ALA A 39 -48.17 8.86 -0.39
CA ALA A 39 -49.00 8.51 0.75
C ALA A 39 -50.35 7.95 0.27
N GLY A 40 -50.87 6.94 0.97
CA GLY A 40 -52.16 6.32 0.65
C GLY A 40 -52.99 6.06 1.90
N THR A 41 -54.30 6.25 1.79
CA THR A 41 -55.26 5.92 2.86
C THR A 41 -56.10 4.71 2.46
N TYR A 42 -56.26 3.74 3.35
CA TYR A 42 -57.07 2.56 3.11
C TYR A 42 -58.56 2.88 3.26
N TYR A 43 -59.30 2.88 2.15
CA TYR A 43 -60.75 3.00 2.18
C TYR A 43 -61.37 1.60 2.31
N GLY A 44 -61.86 1.26 3.51
CA GLY A 44 -62.28 -0.08 3.94
C GLY A 44 -63.29 -0.87 3.08
N GLU A 45 -63.57 -2.10 3.55
CA GLU A 45 -64.22 -3.23 2.84
C GLU A 45 -65.33 -2.87 1.83
N GLY A 46 -65.01 -3.03 0.53
CA GLY A 46 -65.97 -2.90 -0.57
C GLY A 46 -65.34 -2.55 -1.93
N VAL A 47 -64.19 -1.88 -1.93
CA VAL A 47 -63.42 -1.56 -3.15
C VAL A 47 -61.93 -1.94 -3.08
N GLY A 48 -61.37 -2.19 -1.89
CA GLY A 48 -60.01 -2.73 -1.74
C GLY A 48 -58.90 -1.87 -2.35
N GLN A 49 -59.07 -0.55 -2.37
CA GLN A 49 -58.20 0.36 -3.13
C GLN A 49 -57.43 1.33 -2.24
N TRP A 50 -56.17 1.52 -2.64
CA TRP A 50 -55.27 2.58 -2.22
C TRP A 50 -55.19 3.50 -3.43
N TRP A 51 -55.60 4.76 -3.29
CA TRP A 51 -55.15 5.77 -4.23
C TRP A 51 -53.97 6.44 -3.57
N GLU A 52 -52.81 6.39 -4.23
CA GLU A 52 -51.59 7.03 -3.76
C GLU A 52 -51.54 8.47 -4.28
N ASP A 53 -51.28 9.41 -3.38
CA ASP A 53 -51.07 10.82 -3.68
C ASP A 53 -49.61 11.21 -3.38
N VAL A 54 -49.11 12.26 -4.04
CA VAL A 54 -47.78 12.81 -3.79
C VAL A 54 -47.90 13.98 -2.83
N HIS A 55 -47.15 13.89 -1.73
CA HIS A 55 -47.09 14.91 -0.69
C HIS A 55 -45.68 15.50 -0.61
N ALA A 56 -45.58 16.71 -0.07
CA ALA A 56 -44.32 17.38 0.16
C ALA A 56 -44.32 18.22 1.45
N GLN A 57 -43.13 18.40 2.03
CA GLN A 57 -42.86 19.29 3.14
C GLN A 57 -41.50 19.96 2.92
N MET A 58 -41.45 21.27 3.12
CA MET A 58 -40.21 22.05 3.05
C MET A 58 -39.60 22.25 4.44
N PHE A 59 -38.29 22.40 4.47
CA PHE A 59 -37.50 22.65 5.67
C PHE A 59 -36.43 23.71 5.37
N ASP A 60 -36.07 24.49 6.38
CA ASP A 60 -34.89 25.37 6.30
C ASP A 60 -33.60 24.60 6.52
N ALA A 61 -32.46 25.27 6.32
CA ALA A 61 -31.12 24.70 6.49
C ALA A 61 -30.90 24.12 7.91
N ASP A 62 -31.56 24.69 8.93
CA ASP A 62 -31.51 24.23 10.33
C ASP A 62 -32.51 23.08 10.62
N GLY A 63 -33.19 22.56 9.59
CA GLY A 63 -34.08 21.41 9.71
C GLY A 63 -35.46 21.75 10.29
N ASN A 64 -35.80 23.03 10.39
CA ASN A 64 -37.13 23.46 10.84
C ASN A 64 -38.11 23.47 9.67
N ARG A 65 -39.35 23.05 9.94
CA ARG A 65 -40.42 23.05 8.93
C ARG A 65 -40.72 24.46 8.42
N LEU A 66 -40.72 24.61 7.10
CA LEU A 66 -41.22 25.77 6.39
C LEU A 66 -42.64 25.49 5.90
N GLY A 67 -43.62 26.21 6.47
CA GLY A 67 -45.03 25.97 6.16
C GLY A 67 -45.54 24.60 6.67
N GLY A 68 -46.71 24.21 6.19
CA GLY A 68 -47.29 22.89 6.46
C GLY A 68 -47.07 21.91 5.31
N GLU A 69 -47.33 20.64 5.59
CA GLU A 69 -47.44 19.59 4.58
C GLU A 69 -48.46 20.00 3.50
N PHE A 70 -48.14 19.73 2.23
CA PHE A 70 -49.01 20.07 1.11
C PHE A 70 -49.07 18.96 0.05
N LEU A 71 -50.24 18.87 -0.59
CA LEU A 71 -50.52 17.94 -1.68
C LEU A 71 -49.95 18.47 -3.00
N VAL A 72 -49.14 17.65 -3.68
CA VAL A 72 -48.46 18.01 -4.93
C VAL A 72 -49.38 17.82 -6.13
N ASN A 73 -50.17 16.74 -6.14
CA ASN A 73 -51.16 16.49 -7.16
C ASN A 73 -52.53 17.09 -6.77
N THR A 74 -53.36 17.40 -7.75
CA THR A 74 -54.71 17.94 -7.59
C THR A 74 -55.75 16.90 -7.98
N THR A 75 -55.34 15.91 -8.78
CA THR A 75 -56.15 14.75 -9.14
C THR A 75 -55.80 13.59 -8.21
N THR A 76 -56.78 13.09 -7.47
CA THR A 76 -56.62 12.02 -6.45
C THR A 76 -57.37 10.73 -6.82
N GLU A 77 -57.89 10.63 -8.05
CA GLU A 77 -58.65 9.45 -8.56
C GLU A 77 -57.77 8.46 -9.35
N GLN A 78 -56.44 8.57 -9.22
CA GLN A 78 -55.42 7.84 -9.98
C GLN A 78 -54.18 7.64 -9.11
N ASP A 79 -53.40 6.58 -9.34
CA ASP A 79 -52.18 6.36 -8.56
C ASP A 79 -51.09 7.34 -8.98
N GLN A 80 -50.66 8.17 -8.04
CA GLN A 80 -49.55 9.09 -8.17
C GLN A 80 -48.34 8.54 -7.43
N GLY A 81 -47.19 8.47 -8.09
CA GLY A 81 -46.00 7.87 -7.49
C GLY A 81 -44.69 8.31 -8.11
N GLN A 82 -43.59 7.79 -7.55
CA GLN A 82 -42.20 8.09 -7.96
C GLN A 82 -41.91 9.60 -8.03
N PRO A 83 -42.18 10.36 -6.95
CA PRO A 83 -41.92 11.78 -6.97
C PRO A 83 -40.41 12.04 -7.04
N ARG A 84 -40.00 12.97 -7.90
CA ARG A 84 -38.65 13.54 -7.94
C ARG A 84 -38.75 15.05 -7.88
N ALA A 85 -37.94 15.69 -7.06
CA ALA A 85 -37.86 17.14 -7.03
C ALA A 85 -36.53 17.61 -7.64
N ILE A 86 -36.53 18.83 -8.16
CA ILE A 86 -35.32 19.52 -8.57
C ILE A 86 -35.35 20.98 -8.15
N ALA A 87 -34.19 21.48 -7.70
CA ALA A 87 -33.99 22.88 -7.40
C ALA A 87 -33.82 23.71 -8.68
N LEU A 88 -34.33 24.94 -8.65
CA LEU A 88 -34.14 25.94 -9.68
C LEU A 88 -33.23 27.06 -9.16
N GLY A 89 -32.57 27.79 -10.07
CA GLY A 89 -31.67 28.90 -9.71
C GLY A 89 -32.35 30.10 -9.04
N ASP A 90 -33.68 30.16 -9.03
CA ASP A 90 -34.46 31.21 -8.34
C ASP A 90 -34.83 30.85 -6.89
N GLY A 91 -34.32 29.73 -6.37
CA GLY A 91 -34.65 29.20 -5.05
C GLY A 91 -35.94 28.38 -5.00
N GLY A 92 -36.70 28.31 -6.11
CA GLY A 92 -37.86 27.44 -6.27
C GLY A 92 -37.48 26.02 -6.68
N PHE A 93 -38.48 25.21 -7.01
CA PHE A 93 -38.29 23.82 -7.41
C PHE A 93 -39.41 23.31 -8.32
N VAL A 94 -39.15 22.20 -9.02
CA VAL A 94 -40.16 21.45 -9.78
C VAL A 94 -40.28 20.06 -9.17
N ILE A 95 -41.50 19.59 -8.95
CA ILE A 95 -41.76 18.20 -8.61
C ILE A 95 -42.32 17.50 -9.85
N LEU A 96 -41.71 16.38 -10.20
CA LEU A 96 -42.12 15.43 -11.21
C LEU A 96 -42.72 14.20 -10.55
N TRP A 97 -43.73 13.60 -11.15
CA TRP A 97 -44.27 12.32 -10.69
C TRP A 97 -44.93 11.55 -11.83
N THR A 98 -45.11 10.26 -11.61
CA THR A 98 -45.87 9.39 -12.51
C THR A 98 -47.33 9.39 -12.06
N SER A 99 -48.27 9.62 -13.00
CA SER A 99 -49.68 9.31 -12.83
C SER A 99 -50.04 8.05 -13.61
N ILE A 100 -50.63 7.05 -12.94
CA ILE A 100 -51.01 5.76 -13.52
C ILE A 100 -52.54 5.61 -13.48
N THR A 101 -53.11 5.27 -14.64
CA THR A 101 -54.50 4.84 -14.73
C THR A 101 -54.56 3.34 -15.00
N TYR A 102 -55.51 2.66 -14.37
CA TYR A 102 -55.72 1.22 -14.54
C TYR A 102 -56.98 0.94 -15.36
N VAL A 103 -57.00 -0.20 -16.05
CA VAL A 103 -58.19 -0.68 -16.75
C VAL A 103 -59.31 -0.93 -15.73
N PRO A 104 -60.49 -0.30 -15.83
CA PRO A 104 -61.51 -0.38 -14.79
C PRO A 104 -61.99 -1.81 -14.45
N GLU A 105 -62.04 -2.70 -15.44
CA GLU A 105 -62.40 -4.12 -15.24
C GLU A 105 -61.32 -4.91 -14.48
N SER A 106 -60.07 -4.47 -14.53
CA SER A 106 -58.91 -5.13 -13.94
C SER A 106 -58.73 -4.70 -12.47
N ILE A 107 -59.14 -3.48 -12.14
CA ILE A 107 -59.26 -2.95 -10.78
C ILE A 107 -60.21 -3.79 -9.94
N VAL A 108 -61.39 -4.16 -10.47
CA VAL A 108 -62.38 -4.95 -9.72
C VAL A 108 -61.98 -6.42 -9.53
N SER A 109 -61.00 -6.90 -10.29
CA SER A 109 -60.44 -8.25 -10.17
C SER A 109 -59.08 -8.30 -9.48
N GLU A 110 -58.60 -7.17 -8.92
CA GLU A 110 -57.27 -7.02 -8.32
C GLU A 110 -56.11 -7.39 -9.27
N GLU A 111 -56.37 -7.35 -10.58
CA GLU A 111 -55.38 -7.60 -11.62
C GLU A 111 -55.00 -6.23 -12.21
N PHE A 112 -54.05 -5.54 -11.60
CA PHE A 112 -53.73 -4.13 -11.91
C PHE A 112 -53.07 -3.95 -13.30
N ILE A 113 -53.87 -4.02 -14.36
CA ILE A 113 -53.44 -3.78 -15.74
C ILE A 113 -53.42 -2.26 -16.00
N ILE A 114 -52.22 -1.72 -16.26
CA ILE A 114 -52.02 -0.30 -16.59
C ILE A 114 -52.74 0.03 -17.91
N GLN A 115 -53.59 1.06 -17.90
CA GLN A 115 -54.26 1.63 -19.06
C GLN A 115 -53.45 2.77 -19.68
N SER A 116 -52.89 3.65 -18.86
CA SER A 116 -51.96 4.71 -19.30
C SER A 116 -51.03 5.11 -18.16
N SER A 117 -49.86 5.64 -18.49
CA SER A 117 -48.95 6.27 -17.53
C SER A 117 -48.45 7.60 -18.09
N THR A 118 -48.49 8.67 -17.30
CA THR A 118 -48.08 10.01 -17.73
C THR A 118 -47.07 10.59 -16.76
N ILE A 119 -46.08 11.32 -17.30
CA ILE A 119 -45.18 12.11 -16.46
C ILE A 119 -45.79 13.48 -16.26
N MET A 120 -46.02 13.82 -15.00
CA MET A 120 -46.61 15.07 -14.56
C MET A 120 -45.54 15.97 -13.95
N ALA A 121 -45.77 17.28 -13.98
CA ALA A 121 -44.88 18.27 -13.37
C ALA A 121 -45.66 19.43 -12.76
N GLN A 122 -45.15 19.96 -11.65
CA GLN A 122 -45.63 21.17 -10.99
C GLN A 122 -44.44 21.98 -10.47
N ARG A 123 -44.42 23.27 -10.78
CA ARG A 123 -43.42 24.21 -10.27
C ARG A 123 -43.90 24.90 -9.00
N TYR A 124 -42.96 25.16 -8.10
CA TYR A 124 -43.11 25.87 -6.85
C TYR A 124 -42.08 27.00 -6.77
N ASP A 125 -42.46 28.12 -6.16
CA ASP A 125 -41.51 29.17 -5.79
C ASP A 125 -40.74 28.81 -4.51
N ALA A 126 -39.79 29.66 -4.12
CA ALA A 126 -38.97 29.46 -2.92
C ALA A 126 -39.77 29.42 -1.60
N ALA A 127 -41.04 29.82 -1.61
CA ALA A 127 -41.94 29.74 -0.46
C ALA A 127 -42.86 28.50 -0.50
N GLY A 128 -42.72 27.64 -1.50
CA GLY A 128 -43.55 26.45 -1.69
C GLY A 128 -44.93 26.75 -2.28
N LEU A 129 -45.14 27.92 -2.89
CA LEU A 129 -46.39 28.24 -3.57
C LEU A 129 -46.33 27.79 -5.03
N ARG A 130 -47.43 27.23 -5.54
CA ARG A 130 -47.54 26.82 -6.95
C ARG A 130 -47.37 28.04 -7.87
N VAL A 131 -46.52 27.89 -8.87
CA VAL A 131 -46.31 28.88 -9.93
C VAL A 131 -46.34 28.21 -11.30
N ASN A 132 -46.49 29.01 -12.36
CA ASN A 132 -46.54 28.50 -13.73
C ASN A 132 -45.20 27.87 -14.11
N LEU A 133 -45.26 26.68 -14.71
CA LEU A 133 -44.07 25.97 -15.21
C LEU A 133 -43.42 26.73 -16.39
N LEU A 134 -44.23 27.38 -17.22
CA LEU A 134 -43.80 28.25 -18.32
C LEU A 134 -44.16 29.71 -18.03
N ALA A 135 -43.37 30.65 -18.56
CA ALA A 135 -43.68 32.08 -18.52
C ALA A 135 -44.83 32.41 -19.49
N ASP A 136 -46.01 31.86 -19.23
CA ASP A 136 -47.25 32.14 -19.95
C ASP A 136 -48.09 33.14 -19.13
N PRO A 137 -48.28 34.39 -19.62
CA PRO A 137 -49.11 35.39 -18.95
C PRO A 137 -50.58 34.98 -18.79
N ASP A 138 -51.06 34.02 -19.61
CA ASP A 138 -52.45 33.53 -19.64
C ASP A 138 -52.58 32.06 -19.16
N GLY A 139 -51.48 31.43 -18.71
CA GLY A 139 -51.37 29.98 -18.50
C GLY A 139 -51.69 29.47 -17.08
N ASP A 140 -52.16 28.23 -17.01
CA ASP A 140 -52.63 27.49 -15.83
C ASP A 140 -51.60 27.51 -14.68
N THR A 141 -52.07 27.82 -13.46
CA THR A 141 -51.31 27.65 -12.19
C THR A 141 -51.28 26.18 -11.75
N GLY A 142 -51.25 25.26 -12.72
CA GLY A 142 -51.61 23.86 -12.55
C GLY A 142 -50.61 22.88 -13.15
N GLU A 143 -50.97 21.62 -13.07
CA GLU A 143 -50.11 20.48 -13.37
C GLU A 143 -49.97 20.30 -14.87
N VAL A 144 -48.74 20.06 -15.32
CA VAL A 144 -48.42 19.91 -16.74
C VAL A 144 -48.09 18.46 -17.02
N VAL A 145 -48.68 17.92 -18.09
CA VAL A 145 -48.29 16.63 -18.66
C VAL A 145 -47.02 16.83 -19.50
N LEU A 146 -45.88 16.34 -19.02
CA LEU A 146 -44.61 16.36 -19.76
C LEU A 146 -44.51 15.23 -20.78
N SER A 147 -45.07 14.07 -20.45
CA SER A 147 -45.15 12.92 -21.35
C SER A 147 -46.48 12.20 -21.17
N ALA A 148 -47.08 11.80 -22.29
CA ALA A 148 -48.32 11.02 -22.32
C ALA A 148 -48.09 9.52 -22.09
N ASP A 149 -46.83 9.07 -22.11
CA ASP A 149 -46.39 7.69 -21.96
C ASP A 149 -45.01 7.63 -21.27
N GLY A 150 -45.01 7.45 -19.95
CA GLY A 150 -43.76 7.34 -19.20
C GLY A 150 -43.91 6.79 -17.78
N LEU A 151 -42.80 6.30 -17.23
CA LEU A 151 -42.61 5.80 -15.86
C LEU A 151 -41.23 6.25 -15.36
N GLU A 152 -41.00 6.24 -14.04
CA GLU A 152 -39.70 6.55 -13.42
C GLU A 152 -39.09 7.86 -13.95
N PRO A 153 -39.72 9.03 -13.69
CA PRO A 153 -39.15 10.30 -14.13
C PRO A 153 -37.79 10.52 -13.47
N LEU A 154 -36.88 11.10 -14.24
CA LEU A 154 -35.53 11.44 -13.88
C LEU A 154 -35.24 12.85 -14.35
N ILE A 155 -34.41 13.54 -13.59
CA ILE A 155 -34.02 14.89 -13.94
C ILE A 155 -32.63 15.20 -13.38
N ALA A 156 -31.81 15.87 -14.18
CA ALA A 156 -30.53 16.42 -13.73
C ALA A 156 -30.33 17.81 -14.35
N MET A 157 -29.89 18.77 -13.54
CA MET A 157 -29.56 20.14 -13.97
C MET A 157 -28.05 20.31 -14.03
N LYS A 158 -27.60 21.18 -14.92
CA LYS A 158 -26.22 21.66 -14.99
C LYS A 158 -26.12 23.03 -14.31
N ASP A 159 -24.90 23.41 -13.95
CA ASP A 159 -24.59 24.70 -13.31
C ASP A 159 -24.97 25.91 -14.18
N ASP A 160 -25.00 25.73 -15.51
CA ASP A 160 -25.42 26.76 -16.46
C ASP A 160 -26.95 26.96 -16.53
N GLY A 161 -27.72 26.16 -15.79
CA GLY A 161 -29.19 26.21 -15.76
C GLY A 161 -29.87 25.33 -16.81
N SER A 162 -29.13 24.72 -17.74
CA SER A 162 -29.66 23.70 -18.64
C SER A 162 -29.94 22.39 -17.90
N PHE A 163 -30.78 21.52 -18.45
CA PHE A 163 -31.18 20.28 -17.80
C PHE A 163 -31.59 19.18 -18.74
N VAL A 164 -31.65 17.96 -18.21
CA VAL A 164 -32.14 16.78 -18.91
C VAL A 164 -33.30 16.20 -18.13
N LEU A 165 -34.42 16.04 -18.84
CA LEU A 165 -35.55 15.24 -18.40
C LEU A 165 -35.43 13.85 -19.02
N ALA A 166 -35.57 12.81 -18.22
CA ALA A 166 -35.63 11.45 -18.72
C ALA A 166 -36.76 10.65 -18.07
N TRP A 167 -37.27 9.65 -18.79
CA TRP A 167 -38.26 8.73 -18.26
C TRP A 167 -38.17 7.40 -19.00
N GLN A 168 -38.59 6.34 -18.32
CA GLN A 168 -38.74 5.03 -18.95
C GLN A 168 -39.98 5.03 -19.83
N THR A 169 -39.85 4.54 -21.06
CA THR A 169 -40.97 4.41 -22.01
C THR A 169 -40.68 3.32 -23.05
N SER A 170 -41.65 3.07 -23.92
CA SER A 170 -41.50 2.17 -25.07
C SER A 170 -41.57 2.96 -26.36
N SER A 171 -40.57 2.81 -27.23
CA SER A 171 -40.54 3.44 -28.55
C SER A 171 -40.34 2.39 -29.63
N ASN A 172 -41.23 2.36 -30.63
CA ASN A 172 -41.20 1.41 -31.75
C ASN A 172 -41.08 -0.08 -31.32
N GLY A 173 -41.72 -0.44 -30.20
CA GLY A 173 -41.72 -1.81 -29.67
C GLY A 173 -40.45 -2.21 -28.92
N SER A 174 -39.54 -1.25 -28.63
CA SER A 174 -38.40 -1.44 -27.73
C SER A 174 -38.61 -0.66 -26.43
N GLU A 175 -38.31 -1.26 -25.29
CA GLU A 175 -38.23 -0.57 -24.00
C GLU A 175 -36.91 0.20 -23.88
N GLY A 176 -36.91 1.27 -23.09
CA GLY A 176 -35.73 2.07 -22.84
C GLY A 176 -36.05 3.39 -22.16
N PHE A 177 -35.14 4.35 -22.31
CA PHE A 177 -35.25 5.67 -21.71
C PHE A 177 -35.35 6.74 -22.79
N GLN A 178 -36.35 7.59 -22.68
CA GLN A 178 -36.44 8.82 -23.46
C GLN A 178 -35.71 9.92 -22.68
N LEU A 179 -34.69 10.54 -23.27
CA LEU A 179 -33.97 11.68 -22.71
C LEU A 179 -34.28 12.92 -23.56
N THR A 180 -34.58 14.03 -22.91
CA THR A 180 -34.88 15.33 -23.53
C THR A 180 -33.97 16.38 -22.90
N PHE A 181 -33.13 17.00 -23.72
CA PHE A 181 -32.15 18.01 -23.34
C PHE A 181 -32.78 19.39 -23.55
N VAL A 182 -32.70 20.22 -22.52
CA VAL A 182 -33.32 21.54 -22.46
C VAL A 182 -32.25 22.54 -22.04
N ASP A 183 -32.14 23.66 -22.75
CA ASP A 183 -31.21 24.74 -22.37
C ASP A 183 -31.74 25.61 -21.21
N ASP A 184 -30.92 26.57 -20.78
CA ASP A 184 -31.23 27.51 -19.71
C ASP A 184 -32.40 28.46 -20.03
N ALA A 185 -32.73 28.62 -21.32
CA ALA A 185 -33.90 29.35 -21.79
C ALA A 185 -35.19 28.50 -21.80
N GLY A 186 -35.09 27.20 -21.52
CA GLY A 186 -36.21 26.26 -21.57
C GLY A 186 -36.52 25.72 -22.97
N GLU A 187 -35.64 25.91 -23.96
CA GLU A 187 -35.80 25.39 -25.31
C GLU A 187 -35.22 23.96 -25.41
N ILE A 188 -35.96 23.07 -26.08
CA ILE A 188 -35.49 21.70 -26.33
C ILE A 188 -34.37 21.73 -27.36
N THR A 189 -33.17 21.34 -26.95
CA THR A 189 -31.98 21.28 -27.80
C THR A 189 -31.75 19.90 -28.41
N GLY A 190 -32.29 18.85 -27.79
CA GLY A 190 -32.11 17.47 -28.25
C GLY A 190 -33.08 16.49 -27.61
N THR A 191 -33.33 15.37 -28.28
CA THR A 191 -34.19 14.28 -27.78
C THR A 191 -33.65 12.95 -28.31
N VAL A 192 -33.35 12.00 -27.41
CA VAL A 192 -32.76 10.71 -27.76
C VAL A 192 -33.46 9.57 -27.02
N PHE A 193 -33.65 8.45 -27.72
CA PHE A 193 -34.17 7.22 -27.11
C PHE A 193 -33.03 6.22 -26.92
N HIS A 194 -32.73 5.88 -25.68
CA HIS A 194 -31.73 4.87 -25.29
C HIS A 194 -32.42 3.53 -25.07
N ALA A 195 -32.36 2.64 -26.06
CA ALA A 195 -33.02 1.34 -26.02
C ALA A 195 -32.32 0.39 -25.05
N VAL A 196 -33.03 -0.04 -24.01
CA VAL A 196 -32.57 -1.03 -23.02
C VAL A 196 -33.78 -1.81 -22.54
N ALA A 197 -33.78 -3.12 -22.79
CA ALA A 197 -34.84 -3.99 -22.32
C ALA A 197 -34.73 -4.24 -20.82
N GLU A 198 -35.87 -4.29 -20.12
CA GLU A 198 -35.96 -4.71 -18.72
C GLU A 198 -35.03 -3.95 -17.77
N ALA A 199 -34.85 -2.64 -18.02
CA ALA A 199 -34.13 -1.76 -17.12
C ALA A 199 -35.02 -1.32 -15.96
N ILE A 200 -34.45 -1.21 -14.76
CA ILE A 200 -35.15 -0.80 -13.53
C ILE A 200 -34.26 0.14 -12.71
N GLN A 201 -34.90 0.91 -11.84
CA GLN A 201 -34.25 1.78 -10.85
C GLN A 201 -33.18 2.68 -11.48
N PRO A 202 -33.55 3.49 -12.49
CA PRO A 202 -32.60 4.35 -13.15
C PRO A 202 -32.25 5.55 -12.26
N GLU A 203 -31.03 6.06 -12.42
CA GLU A 203 -30.53 7.29 -11.82
C GLU A 203 -29.79 8.10 -12.89
N ILE A 204 -29.75 9.42 -12.73
CA ILE A 204 -29.17 10.32 -13.71
C ILE A 204 -28.35 11.41 -13.02
N LEU A 205 -27.21 11.77 -13.59
CA LEU A 205 -26.39 12.90 -13.13
C LEU A 205 -25.80 13.67 -14.30
N THR A 206 -25.46 14.93 -14.04
CA THR A 206 -24.70 15.81 -14.94
C THR A 206 -23.22 15.81 -14.58
N LEU A 207 -22.35 15.69 -15.58
CA LEU A 207 -20.90 15.63 -15.42
C LEU A 207 -20.24 16.59 -16.40
N GLY A 208 -20.07 17.85 -15.97
CA GLY A 208 -19.76 18.95 -16.87
C GLY A 208 -20.77 19.02 -18.02
N ASP A 209 -20.30 18.90 -19.26
CA ASP A 209 -21.17 18.92 -20.44
C ASP A 209 -21.93 17.61 -20.70
N LYS A 210 -21.56 16.52 -20.02
CA LYS A 210 -22.13 15.19 -20.24
C LYS A 210 -23.27 14.90 -19.27
N VAL A 211 -24.06 13.90 -19.62
CA VAL A 211 -25.07 13.29 -18.76
C VAL A 211 -24.82 11.81 -18.66
N VAL A 212 -24.79 11.26 -17.44
CA VAL A 212 -24.59 9.83 -17.19
C VAL A 212 -25.89 9.26 -16.67
N LEU A 213 -26.43 8.29 -17.42
CA LEU A 213 -27.58 7.49 -17.01
C LEU A 213 -27.07 6.16 -16.44
N VAL A 214 -27.47 5.84 -15.21
CA VAL A 214 -27.13 4.59 -14.51
C VAL A 214 -28.41 3.80 -14.27
N TYR A 215 -28.39 2.48 -14.45
CA TYR A 215 -29.56 1.64 -14.28
C TYR A 215 -29.17 0.19 -14.04
N ALA A 216 -30.04 -0.58 -13.39
CA ALA A 216 -29.94 -2.04 -13.37
C ALA A 216 -30.69 -2.62 -14.57
N ALA A 217 -30.11 -3.58 -15.27
CA ALA A 217 -30.76 -4.25 -16.40
C ALA A 217 -30.41 -5.74 -16.41
N GLN A 218 -31.31 -6.56 -16.96
CA GLN A 218 -30.99 -7.98 -17.12
C GLN A 218 -29.79 -8.18 -18.04
N ASP A 219 -28.88 -9.03 -17.60
CA ASP A 219 -27.78 -9.52 -18.41
C ASP A 219 -27.88 -11.04 -18.56
N TRP A 220 -28.08 -11.47 -19.80
CA TRP A 220 -28.22 -12.88 -20.14
C TRP A 220 -26.88 -13.62 -20.15
N GLU A 221 -25.76 -12.89 -20.26
CA GLU A 221 -24.40 -13.47 -20.28
C GLU A 221 -23.89 -13.87 -18.89
N SER A 222 -24.42 -13.27 -17.80
CA SER A 222 -24.04 -13.54 -16.41
C SER A 222 -24.92 -14.59 -15.70
N SER A 223 -25.89 -15.18 -16.42
CA SER A 223 -26.88 -16.11 -15.86
C SER A 223 -26.28 -17.43 -15.35
N VAL A 224 -26.15 -17.57 -14.02
CA VAL A 224 -25.73 -18.83 -13.38
C VAL A 224 -26.95 -19.71 -13.07
N GLY A 225 -27.05 -20.88 -13.71
CA GLY A 225 -28.07 -21.89 -13.40
C GLY A 225 -29.47 -21.62 -13.96
N GLY A 226 -29.59 -20.82 -15.03
CA GLY A 226 -30.85 -20.60 -15.75
C GLY A 226 -31.84 -19.64 -15.07
N ARG A 227 -31.36 -18.81 -14.13
CA ARG A 227 -32.14 -17.71 -13.54
C ARG A 227 -31.64 -16.40 -14.14
N THR A 228 -32.56 -15.49 -14.46
CA THR A 228 -32.24 -14.13 -14.90
C THR A 228 -31.55 -13.37 -13.76
N SER A 229 -30.50 -12.62 -14.08
CA SER A 229 -29.74 -11.76 -13.15
C SER A 229 -29.70 -10.34 -13.68
N PHE A 230 -29.82 -9.36 -12.78
CA PHE A 230 -29.57 -7.96 -13.07
C PHE A 230 -28.09 -7.64 -12.82
N ASP A 231 -27.49 -6.86 -13.71
CA ASP A 231 -26.20 -6.20 -13.53
C ASP A 231 -26.44 -4.68 -13.58
N VAL A 232 -25.54 -3.88 -13.00
CA VAL A 232 -25.62 -2.41 -13.03
C VAL A 232 -24.83 -1.89 -14.23
N PHE A 233 -25.40 -0.94 -14.96
CA PHE A 233 -24.80 -0.36 -16.17
C PHE A 233 -24.87 1.16 -16.14
N SER A 234 -23.94 1.79 -16.86
CA SER A 234 -23.98 3.22 -17.16
C SER A 234 -23.82 3.51 -18.65
N GLN A 235 -24.38 4.63 -19.11
CA GLN A 235 -24.19 5.19 -20.44
C GLN A 235 -24.07 6.71 -20.34
N ALA A 236 -22.98 7.26 -20.88
CA ALA A 236 -22.80 8.70 -20.99
C ALA A 236 -23.37 9.24 -22.31
N PHE A 237 -23.90 10.46 -22.28
CA PHE A 237 -24.41 11.22 -23.41
C PHE A 237 -23.80 12.61 -23.42
N ASP A 238 -23.52 13.16 -24.60
CA ASP A 238 -23.11 14.56 -24.75
C ASP A 238 -24.31 15.51 -24.71
N ALA A 239 -24.05 16.82 -24.75
CA ALA A 239 -25.08 17.86 -24.72
C ALA A 239 -26.08 17.80 -25.90
N SER A 240 -25.76 17.09 -26.99
CA SER A 240 -26.68 16.86 -28.11
C SER A 240 -27.53 15.60 -27.95
N GLY A 241 -27.29 14.82 -26.89
CA GLY A 241 -27.90 13.52 -26.64
C GLY A 241 -27.22 12.37 -27.39
N ALA A 242 -26.04 12.56 -27.99
CA ALA A 242 -25.32 11.46 -28.61
C ALA A 242 -24.56 10.65 -27.55
N ALA A 243 -24.61 9.32 -27.67
CA ALA A 243 -23.89 8.43 -26.76
C ALA A 243 -22.37 8.65 -26.86
N VAL A 244 -21.72 8.85 -25.71
CA VAL A 244 -20.27 8.96 -25.58
C VAL A 244 -19.72 7.61 -25.17
N GLY A 245 -19.02 6.95 -26.09
CA GLY A 245 -18.54 5.58 -25.89
C GLY A 245 -19.69 4.55 -25.92
N GLY A 246 -19.40 3.33 -25.47
CA GLY A 246 -20.39 2.27 -25.33
C GLY A 246 -20.92 2.16 -23.90
N ARG A 247 -22.00 1.39 -23.73
CA ARG A 247 -22.54 1.02 -22.41
C ARG A 247 -21.47 0.33 -21.57
N VAL A 248 -21.31 0.78 -20.33
CA VAL A 248 -20.33 0.27 -19.36
C VAL A 248 -21.04 -0.60 -18.34
N LYS A 249 -20.51 -1.80 -18.04
CA LYS A 249 -20.96 -2.59 -16.88
C LYS A 249 -20.25 -2.08 -15.63
N VAL A 250 -21.02 -1.62 -14.65
CA VAL A 250 -20.51 -0.99 -13.44
C VAL A 250 -19.92 -2.03 -12.50
N ASN A 251 -20.68 -3.06 -12.15
CA ASN A 251 -20.22 -4.11 -11.25
C ASN A 251 -19.21 -5.06 -11.95
N THR A 252 -18.33 -5.64 -11.14
CA THR A 252 -17.36 -6.67 -11.52
C THR A 252 -17.85 -8.05 -11.09
N TYR A 253 -18.49 -8.13 -9.92
CA TYR A 253 -19.15 -9.36 -9.48
C TYR A 253 -20.49 -9.53 -10.19
N THR A 254 -20.61 -10.58 -11.00
CA THR A 254 -21.81 -10.86 -11.82
C THR A 254 -22.52 -12.15 -11.43
N THR A 255 -22.19 -12.73 -10.27
CA THR A 255 -22.92 -13.90 -9.78
C THR A 255 -24.17 -13.41 -9.06
N ARG A 256 -25.37 -13.89 -9.42
CA ARG A 256 -26.65 -13.34 -8.91
C ARG A 256 -26.87 -11.89 -9.32
N SER A 257 -27.77 -11.18 -8.64
CA SER A 257 -28.30 -9.89 -9.08
C SER A 257 -27.67 -8.73 -8.31
N GLN A 258 -27.38 -7.68 -9.07
CA GLN A 258 -26.95 -6.36 -8.63
C GLN A 258 -28.05 -5.37 -9.04
N SER A 259 -28.51 -4.55 -8.11
CA SER A 259 -29.62 -3.63 -8.35
C SER A 259 -29.55 -2.40 -7.45
N SER A 260 -30.54 -1.51 -7.57
CA SER A 260 -30.68 -0.26 -6.79
C SER A 260 -29.42 0.59 -6.79
N PRO A 261 -28.96 1.01 -7.98
CA PRO A 261 -27.82 1.90 -8.06
C PRO A 261 -28.18 3.29 -7.53
N SER A 262 -27.21 3.96 -6.94
CA SER A 262 -27.22 5.40 -6.66
C SER A 262 -25.88 5.98 -7.10
N VAL A 263 -25.87 7.24 -7.52
CA VAL A 263 -24.73 7.83 -8.21
C VAL A 263 -24.52 9.29 -7.86
N VAL A 264 -23.26 9.69 -7.75
CA VAL A 264 -22.85 11.08 -7.47
C VAL A 264 -21.63 11.47 -8.30
N ALA A 265 -21.55 12.74 -8.70
CA ALA A 265 -20.38 13.31 -9.35
C ALA A 265 -19.22 13.48 -8.35
N THR A 266 -17.98 13.43 -8.84
CA THR A 266 -16.80 13.82 -8.06
C THR A 266 -16.31 15.20 -8.52
N GLU A 267 -15.66 15.95 -7.63
CA GLU A 267 -15.06 17.25 -7.95
C GLU A 267 -13.97 17.15 -9.03
N THR A 268 -13.29 15.99 -9.09
CA THR A 268 -12.29 15.66 -10.13
C THR A 268 -12.91 15.43 -11.52
N GLY A 269 -14.23 15.60 -11.68
CA GLY A 269 -14.93 15.44 -12.94
C GLY A 269 -15.23 13.99 -13.32
N GLY A 270 -15.21 13.08 -12.34
CA GLY A 270 -15.63 11.68 -12.42
C GLY A 270 -16.97 11.42 -11.71
N TYR A 271 -17.27 10.17 -11.39
CA TYR A 271 -18.47 9.80 -10.62
C TYR A 271 -18.29 8.49 -9.85
N ILE A 272 -19.04 8.33 -8.75
CA ILE A 272 -19.09 7.10 -7.94
C ILE A 272 -20.48 6.49 -8.08
N VAL A 273 -20.55 5.20 -8.37
CA VAL A 273 -21.80 4.42 -8.34
C VAL A 273 -21.75 3.47 -7.15
N VAL A 274 -22.78 3.48 -6.31
CA VAL A 274 -23.02 2.47 -5.27
C VAL A 274 -24.25 1.63 -5.61
N TRP A 275 -24.29 0.36 -5.22
CA TRP A 275 -25.41 -0.55 -5.49
C TRP A 275 -25.49 -1.67 -4.45
N GLN A 276 -26.64 -2.37 -4.41
CA GLN A 276 -26.77 -3.59 -3.61
C GLN A 276 -26.44 -4.84 -4.45
N SER A 277 -25.73 -5.80 -3.85
CA SER A 277 -25.26 -7.02 -4.51
C SER A 277 -25.66 -8.28 -3.74
N THR A 278 -26.17 -9.28 -4.46
CA THR A 278 -26.67 -10.54 -3.89
C THR A 278 -25.57 -11.58 -3.71
N LEU A 279 -25.39 -12.12 -2.49
CA LEU A 279 -24.43 -13.19 -2.17
C LEU A 279 -22.94 -12.88 -2.36
N GLN A 280 -22.57 -11.62 -2.57
CA GLN A 280 -21.19 -11.24 -2.84
C GLN A 280 -20.29 -11.27 -1.59
N ASP A 281 -20.82 -10.90 -0.44
CA ASP A 281 -20.11 -10.94 0.86
C ASP A 281 -20.25 -12.30 1.58
N GLY A 282 -20.92 -13.26 0.95
CA GLY A 282 -21.25 -14.57 1.52
C GLY A 282 -22.57 -14.62 2.31
N SER A 283 -23.28 -13.50 2.42
CA SER A 283 -24.62 -13.36 3.04
C SER A 283 -25.64 -12.85 2.01
N LEU A 284 -26.88 -12.52 2.42
CA LEU A 284 -27.98 -12.21 1.48
C LEU A 284 -27.67 -11.03 0.54
N LEU A 285 -27.58 -9.81 1.07
CA LEU A 285 -27.30 -8.58 0.30
C LEU A 285 -26.18 -7.79 0.98
N GLY A 286 -25.26 -7.22 0.21
CA GLY A 286 -24.26 -6.25 0.65
C GLY A 286 -24.26 -4.98 -0.22
N VAL A 287 -23.68 -3.89 0.27
CA VAL A 287 -23.56 -2.60 -0.45
C VAL A 287 -22.14 -2.45 -1.00
N TYR A 288 -22.04 -2.17 -2.29
CA TYR A 288 -20.78 -2.09 -3.03
C TYR A 288 -20.69 -0.79 -3.83
N GLY A 289 -19.47 -0.39 -4.19
CA GLY A 289 -19.20 0.80 -4.97
C GLY A 289 -18.09 0.62 -6.00
N GLN A 290 -18.06 1.53 -6.99
CA GLN A 290 -17.03 1.64 -8.01
C GLN A 290 -16.85 3.10 -8.40
N VAL A 291 -15.60 3.56 -8.41
CA VAL A 291 -15.21 4.90 -8.88
C VAL A 291 -14.98 4.90 -10.39
N PHE A 292 -15.38 5.97 -11.06
CA PHE A 292 -15.16 6.21 -12.48
C PHE A 292 -14.54 7.58 -12.75
N ASP A 293 -13.69 7.66 -13.77
CA ASP A 293 -13.18 8.93 -14.28
C ASP A 293 -14.20 9.65 -15.19
N GLY A 294 -13.88 10.88 -15.61
CA GLY A 294 -14.72 11.67 -16.53
C GLY A 294 -14.90 11.10 -17.94
N SER A 295 -14.19 10.01 -18.27
CA SER A 295 -14.33 9.23 -19.50
C SER A 295 -15.07 7.90 -19.28
N SER A 296 -15.75 7.75 -18.13
CA SER A 296 -16.48 6.53 -17.73
C SER A 296 -15.59 5.28 -17.68
N GLN A 297 -14.30 5.42 -17.40
CA GLN A 297 -13.40 4.29 -17.10
C GLN A 297 -13.35 4.03 -15.60
N LYS A 298 -13.27 2.75 -15.21
CA LYS A 298 -13.14 2.36 -13.81
C LYS A 298 -11.80 2.84 -13.24
N VAL A 299 -11.85 3.49 -12.08
CA VAL A 299 -10.69 3.86 -11.26
C VAL A 299 -10.66 2.95 -10.04
N GLY A 300 -9.53 2.29 -9.79
CA GLY A 300 -9.41 1.31 -8.72
C GLY A 300 -10.29 0.06 -8.92
N SER A 301 -10.39 -0.75 -7.86
CA SER A 301 -11.25 -1.92 -7.81
C SER A 301 -12.60 -1.61 -7.18
N GLU A 302 -13.60 -2.43 -7.50
CA GLU A 302 -14.86 -2.49 -6.75
C GLU A 302 -14.59 -2.70 -5.25
N PHE A 303 -15.30 -1.94 -4.41
CA PHE A 303 -15.14 -1.93 -2.96
C PHE A 303 -16.47 -2.18 -2.25
N ARG A 304 -16.43 -2.70 -1.02
CA ARG A 304 -17.62 -2.90 -0.18
C ARG A 304 -17.77 -1.74 0.79
N VAL A 305 -18.95 -1.13 0.83
CA VAL A 305 -19.25 0.01 1.71
C VAL A 305 -19.58 -0.45 3.13
N ASN A 306 -20.41 -1.48 3.26
CA ASN A 306 -20.76 -2.03 4.57
C ASN A 306 -19.62 -2.87 5.16
N THR A 307 -19.39 -2.72 6.45
CA THR A 307 -18.54 -3.60 7.26
C THR A 307 -19.34 -4.74 7.90
N THR A 308 -20.63 -4.51 8.20
CA THR A 308 -21.55 -5.55 8.69
C THR A 308 -22.00 -6.43 7.55
N THR A 309 -21.70 -7.74 7.62
CA THR A 309 -22.04 -8.70 6.55
C THR A 309 -23.17 -9.66 6.91
N SER A 310 -23.70 -9.61 8.13
CA SER A 310 -24.79 -10.51 8.50
C SER A 310 -26.11 -10.01 7.93
N GLY A 311 -26.88 -10.91 7.32
CA GLY A 311 -28.19 -10.58 6.77
C GLY A 311 -28.13 -9.79 5.47
N SER A 312 -28.92 -8.72 5.38
CA SER A 312 -29.13 -7.93 4.16
C SER A 312 -28.84 -6.45 4.39
N GLN A 313 -27.94 -5.89 3.59
CA GLN A 313 -27.70 -4.45 3.45
C GLN A 313 -28.18 -4.01 2.06
N SER A 314 -29.16 -3.11 2.01
CA SER A 314 -29.99 -2.87 0.82
C SER A 314 -30.35 -1.39 0.64
N THR A 315 -30.78 -1.04 -0.58
CA THR A 315 -31.21 0.32 -0.99
C THR A 315 -30.19 1.42 -0.64
N PRO A 316 -28.95 1.34 -1.15
CA PRO A 316 -27.95 2.35 -0.85
C PRO A 316 -28.24 3.67 -1.58
N GLU A 317 -27.90 4.78 -0.94
CA GLU A 317 -27.91 6.13 -1.52
C GLU A 317 -26.62 6.85 -1.19
N ILE A 318 -26.12 7.69 -2.09
CA ILE A 318 -24.86 8.42 -1.94
C ILE A 318 -25.03 9.92 -2.20
N THR A 319 -24.33 10.74 -1.43
CA THR A 319 -24.19 12.19 -1.69
C THR A 319 -22.74 12.65 -1.51
N ALA A 320 -22.38 13.77 -2.13
CA ALA A 320 -21.06 14.38 -2.04
C ALA A 320 -21.07 15.49 -0.99
N LEU A 321 -19.97 15.66 -0.29
CA LEU A 321 -19.73 16.73 0.67
C LEU A 321 -18.78 17.75 0.03
N ASP A 322 -18.84 19.02 0.44
CA ASP A 322 -17.97 20.09 -0.08
C ASP A 322 -16.47 19.89 0.27
N ASN A 323 -16.16 18.93 1.14
CA ASN A 323 -14.81 18.52 1.53
C ASN A 323 -14.22 17.38 0.65
N GLY A 324 -14.82 17.12 -0.51
CA GLY A 324 -14.41 16.06 -1.45
C GLY A 324 -14.65 14.63 -0.98
N LYS A 325 -15.35 14.42 0.16
CA LYS A 325 -15.76 13.10 0.66
C LYS A 325 -17.21 12.80 0.31
N PHE A 326 -17.64 11.58 0.61
CA PHE A 326 -18.98 11.11 0.25
C PHE A 326 -19.62 10.38 1.43
N ALA A 327 -20.94 10.51 1.56
CA ALA A 327 -21.72 9.80 2.55
C ALA A 327 -22.65 8.80 1.86
N VAL A 328 -22.60 7.55 2.30
CA VAL A 328 -23.47 6.47 1.81
C VAL A 328 -24.40 6.04 2.93
N VAL A 329 -25.70 5.96 2.65
CA VAL A 329 -26.73 5.44 3.57
C VAL A 329 -27.38 4.20 3.02
N TRP A 330 -27.81 3.27 3.89
CA TRP A 330 -28.52 2.05 3.47
C TRP A 330 -29.43 1.48 4.58
N THR A 331 -30.30 0.54 4.18
CA THR A 331 -31.11 -0.27 5.10
C THR A 331 -30.37 -1.56 5.47
N SER A 332 -30.19 -1.87 6.75
CA SER A 332 -29.52 -3.09 7.24
C SER A 332 -30.48 -3.95 8.06
N ASN A 333 -30.48 -5.27 7.85
CA ASN A 333 -31.26 -6.23 8.62
C ASN A 333 -30.41 -7.47 8.91
N PRO A 334 -30.24 -7.94 10.17
CA PRO A 334 -30.86 -7.46 11.41
C PRO A 334 -29.86 -6.71 12.32
N GLN A 335 -29.11 -5.73 11.81
CA GLN A 335 -27.93 -5.18 12.50
C GLN A 335 -28.21 -4.50 13.84
N ASP A 336 -29.35 -3.84 13.99
CA ASP A 336 -29.82 -3.20 15.23
C ASP A 336 -30.47 -4.20 16.23
N GLY A 337 -30.66 -5.44 15.81
CA GLY A 337 -31.29 -6.50 16.61
C GLY A 337 -32.82 -6.58 16.50
N ASP A 338 -33.49 -5.69 15.77
CA ASP A 338 -34.95 -5.72 15.58
C ASP A 338 -35.34 -5.24 14.17
N GLY A 339 -35.41 -6.18 13.23
CA GLY A 339 -35.89 -5.86 11.88
C GLY A 339 -34.87 -5.07 11.06
N ASN A 340 -35.32 -3.96 10.46
CA ASN A 340 -34.51 -3.12 9.58
C ASN A 340 -34.05 -1.88 10.34
N GLY A 341 -32.76 -1.57 10.27
CA GLY A 341 -32.19 -0.30 10.73
C GLY A 341 -31.62 0.52 9.57
N ALA A 342 -31.51 1.83 9.75
CA ALA A 342 -30.88 2.73 8.79
C ALA A 342 -29.46 3.10 9.24
N TYR A 343 -28.49 2.96 8.34
CA TYR A 343 -27.07 3.18 8.63
C TYR A 343 -26.40 4.10 7.62
N LEU A 344 -25.29 4.71 8.03
CA LEU A 344 -24.47 5.64 7.29
C LEU A 344 -22.98 5.25 7.37
N GLN A 345 -22.21 5.47 6.30
CA GLN A 345 -20.76 5.30 6.23
C GLN A 345 -20.18 6.43 5.37
N LEU A 346 -19.06 7.00 5.81
CA LEU A 346 -18.29 7.95 5.00
C LEU A 346 -17.24 7.21 4.17
N ILE A 347 -17.00 7.70 2.95
CA ILE A 347 -15.95 7.24 2.05
C ILE A 347 -15.19 8.41 1.42
N ASP A 348 -13.93 8.17 1.04
CA ASP A 348 -13.16 9.12 0.23
C ASP A 348 -13.43 8.96 -1.29
N SER A 349 -12.76 9.79 -2.10
CA SER A 349 -12.86 9.78 -3.56
C SER A 349 -12.29 8.53 -4.24
N SER A 350 -11.49 7.73 -3.52
CA SER A 350 -10.95 6.44 -3.98
C SER A 350 -11.87 5.25 -3.62
N GLY A 351 -12.85 5.45 -2.74
CA GLY A 351 -13.72 4.42 -2.19
C GLY A 351 -13.21 3.81 -0.88
N HIS A 352 -12.23 4.43 -0.21
CA HIS A 352 -11.78 4.02 1.11
C HIS A 352 -12.81 4.36 2.18
N LEU A 353 -13.00 3.49 3.18
CA LEU A 353 -13.95 3.71 4.27
C LEU A 353 -13.35 4.64 5.34
N ILE A 354 -14.07 5.69 5.71
CA ILE A 354 -13.67 6.64 6.75
C ILE A 354 -14.48 6.35 8.02
N GLY A 355 -13.81 5.94 9.09
CA GLY A 355 -14.47 5.59 10.35
C GLY A 355 -15.33 4.31 10.26
N GLY A 356 -16.26 4.15 11.19
CA GLY A 356 -17.18 3.01 11.25
C GLY A 356 -18.62 3.35 10.85
N GLU A 357 -19.46 2.32 10.76
CA GLU A 357 -20.89 2.49 10.42
C GLU A 357 -21.64 3.23 11.54
N ILE A 358 -22.43 4.23 11.16
CA ILE A 358 -23.20 5.09 12.06
C ILE A 358 -24.68 4.74 11.94
N GLN A 359 -25.34 4.47 13.06
CA GLN A 359 -26.79 4.25 13.08
C GLN A 359 -27.51 5.61 12.97
N ILE A 360 -28.47 5.72 12.04
CA ILE A 360 -29.15 6.98 11.73
C ILE A 360 -30.24 7.31 12.75
N ALA A 361 -31.07 6.33 13.12
CA ALA A 361 -32.19 6.50 14.04
C ALA A 361 -31.77 6.18 15.48
N ASP A 362 -32.29 6.93 16.46
CA ASP A 362 -32.01 6.63 17.88
C ASP A 362 -32.83 5.43 18.36
N GLU A 363 -34.05 5.27 17.83
CA GLU A 363 -34.93 4.14 18.14
C GLU A 363 -34.57 2.91 17.31
N THR A 364 -34.33 1.78 18.01
CA THR A 364 -34.07 0.48 17.40
C THR A 364 -35.30 -0.42 17.36
N ILE A 365 -36.42 -0.01 17.95
CA ILE A 365 -37.67 -0.80 17.93
C ILE A 365 -38.46 -0.41 16.69
N GLY A 366 -39.00 -1.41 15.98
CA GLY A 366 -39.75 -1.17 14.74
C GLY A 366 -38.89 -1.39 13.50
N SER A 367 -39.14 -0.65 12.42
CA SER A 367 -38.44 -0.84 11.14
C SER A 367 -38.09 0.50 10.51
N GLN A 368 -36.80 0.78 10.36
CA GLN A 368 -36.23 1.94 9.68
C GLN A 368 -35.70 1.52 8.30
N SER A 369 -36.27 2.05 7.22
CA SER A 369 -35.96 1.56 5.87
C SER A 369 -36.00 2.62 4.77
N GLY A 370 -35.26 2.34 3.70
CA GLY A 370 -35.15 3.16 2.49
C GLY A 370 -34.57 4.55 2.74
N PRO A 371 -33.48 4.72 3.51
CA PRO A 371 -32.95 6.05 3.76
C PRO A 371 -32.58 6.76 2.44
N LYS A 372 -32.88 8.05 2.34
CA LYS A 372 -32.40 8.96 1.29
C LYS A 372 -31.56 10.06 1.94
N ILE A 373 -30.59 10.58 1.19
CA ILE A 373 -29.63 11.55 1.68
C ILE A 373 -29.38 12.67 0.67
N THR A 374 -29.15 13.89 1.17
CA THR A 374 -28.56 15.01 0.44
C THR A 374 -27.65 15.78 1.39
N SER A 375 -26.92 16.76 0.90
CA SER A 375 -25.95 17.57 1.66
C SER A 375 -26.10 19.04 1.33
N ASP A 376 -25.71 19.91 2.26
CA ASP A 376 -25.41 21.33 2.06
C ASP A 376 -24.08 21.60 2.75
N GLY A 377 -23.02 21.79 1.97
CA GLY A 377 -21.66 21.76 2.50
C GLY A 377 -21.34 20.44 3.21
N ASP A 378 -20.91 20.55 4.46
CA ASP A 378 -20.60 19.41 5.33
C ASP A 378 -21.78 18.97 6.22
N THR A 379 -22.98 19.50 5.96
CA THR A 379 -24.22 19.07 6.63
C THR A 379 -24.93 18.02 5.81
N LEU A 380 -25.21 16.86 6.40
CA LEU A 380 -26.02 15.81 5.79
C LEU A 380 -27.47 15.90 6.25
N PHE A 381 -28.40 15.74 5.32
CA PHE A 381 -29.83 15.65 5.58
C PHE A 381 -30.32 14.28 5.16
N VAL A 382 -30.83 13.52 6.12
CA VAL A 382 -31.26 12.14 5.90
C VAL A 382 -32.75 12.02 6.16
N VAL A 383 -33.46 11.27 5.33
CA VAL A 383 -34.87 10.91 5.53
C VAL A 383 -35.05 9.40 5.42
N TRP A 384 -35.92 8.80 6.24
CA TRP A 384 -36.18 7.35 6.18
C TRP A 384 -37.62 7.00 6.55
N ASN A 385 -38.12 5.89 6.02
CA ASN A 385 -39.40 5.34 6.46
C ASN A 385 -39.22 4.67 7.81
N TYR A 386 -40.15 4.94 8.72
CA TYR A 386 -40.26 4.32 10.01
C TYR A 386 -41.60 3.59 10.12
N ARG A 387 -41.59 2.37 10.66
CA ARG A 387 -42.80 1.66 11.10
C ARG A 387 -42.65 1.30 12.56
N ASP A 388 -43.60 1.72 13.38
CA ASP A 388 -43.60 1.39 14.80
C ASP A 388 -43.89 -0.11 15.03
N ALA A 389 -43.81 -0.56 16.27
CA ALA A 389 -44.10 -1.97 16.63
C ALA A 389 -45.55 -2.41 16.33
N ALA A 390 -46.47 -1.47 16.09
CA ALA A 390 -47.86 -1.71 15.70
C ALA A 390 -48.07 -1.56 14.18
N ASP A 391 -47.00 -1.42 13.41
CA ASP A 391 -46.97 -1.27 11.95
C ASP A 391 -47.60 0.03 11.42
N HIS A 392 -47.64 1.08 12.24
CA HIS A 392 -48.02 2.42 11.78
C HIS A 392 -46.84 3.11 11.07
N PRO A 393 -47.01 3.58 9.82
CA PRO A 393 -45.92 4.22 9.08
C PRO A 393 -45.75 5.70 9.44
N ALA A 394 -44.51 6.16 9.43
CA ALA A 394 -44.12 7.56 9.49
C ALA A 394 -42.88 7.79 8.60
N LEU A 395 -42.66 9.04 8.22
CA LEU A 395 -41.43 9.49 7.57
C LEU A 395 -40.64 10.33 8.57
N MET A 396 -39.38 10.00 8.76
CA MET A 396 -38.49 10.67 9.71
C MET A 396 -37.37 11.40 8.98
N THR A 397 -36.83 12.44 9.59
CA THR A 397 -35.66 13.17 9.11
C THR A 397 -34.70 13.52 10.25
N ARG A 398 -33.41 13.62 9.91
CA ARG A 398 -32.33 13.99 10.83
C ARG A 398 -31.20 14.66 10.06
N GLN A 399 -30.54 15.59 10.73
CA GLN A 399 -29.31 16.21 10.25
C GLN A 399 -28.08 15.62 10.94
N PHE A 400 -26.98 15.55 10.20
CA PHE A 400 -25.66 15.24 10.74
C PHE A 400 -24.70 16.36 10.33
N GLN A 401 -24.14 17.04 11.32
CA GLN A 401 -23.02 17.95 11.10
C GLN A 401 -21.74 17.12 11.08
N ILE A 402 -21.04 17.17 9.95
CA ILE A 402 -19.73 16.55 9.83
C ILE A 402 -18.71 17.64 10.16
N THR A 403 -18.03 17.55 11.31
CA THR A 403 -17.15 18.63 11.78
C THR A 403 -15.77 18.10 12.18
N VAL A 404 -14.79 18.20 11.28
CA VAL A 404 -13.34 18.25 11.55
C VAL A 404 -12.60 18.58 10.23
N PRO A 405 -11.35 19.11 10.27
CA PRO A 405 -10.64 19.53 9.07
C PRO A 405 -10.36 18.28 8.23
N PHE A 406 -11.13 18.09 7.17
CA PHE A 406 -10.75 17.11 6.18
C PHE A 406 -9.74 17.76 5.26
N PRO A 407 -8.71 17.02 4.86
CA PRO A 407 -7.89 17.42 3.75
C PRO A 407 -8.77 17.56 2.50
N ASP A 408 -8.67 18.71 1.83
CA ASP A 408 -9.27 18.98 0.52
C ASP A 408 -8.15 18.97 -0.54
N GLU A 409 -8.37 19.48 -1.76
CA GLU A 409 -7.27 19.68 -2.73
C GLU A 409 -6.56 21.05 -2.57
N ASN A 410 -6.83 21.77 -1.48
CA ASN A 410 -6.20 23.05 -1.17
C ASN A 410 -5.25 22.92 0.03
N ALA A 411 -4.52 24.00 0.33
CA ALA A 411 -3.63 24.02 1.49
C ALA A 411 -4.39 23.82 2.81
N ASN A 412 -3.98 22.82 3.58
CA ASN A 412 -4.58 22.44 4.86
C ASN A 412 -3.61 22.56 6.04
N ASP A 413 -4.18 22.69 7.24
CA ASP A 413 -3.48 22.62 8.52
C ASP A 413 -4.11 21.46 9.31
N LEU A 414 -3.39 20.35 9.42
CA LEU A 414 -3.85 19.07 9.91
C LEU A 414 -3.10 18.70 11.20
N GLU A 415 -3.84 18.24 12.21
CA GLU A 415 -3.27 17.77 13.48
C GLU A 415 -3.83 16.38 13.83
N GLY A 416 -2.94 15.49 14.28
CA GLY A 416 -3.23 14.19 14.88
C GLY A 416 -3.74 14.31 16.32
N ASP A 417 -3.68 13.20 17.05
CA ASP A 417 -3.90 13.14 18.49
C ASP A 417 -2.68 12.53 19.22
N ALA A 418 -2.89 11.89 20.38
CA ALA A 418 -1.78 11.36 21.18
C ALA A 418 -1.58 9.84 20.99
N ASN A 419 -2.22 9.27 19.97
CA ASN A 419 -2.12 7.88 19.57
C ASN A 419 -1.47 7.81 18.18
N ALA A 420 -1.12 6.59 17.75
CA ALA A 420 -0.65 6.38 16.39
C ALA A 420 -1.72 6.76 15.35
N ASP A 421 -1.41 7.76 14.54
CA ASP A 421 -2.28 8.30 13.51
C ASP A 421 -1.86 7.89 12.10
N ASN A 422 -2.81 7.98 11.16
CA ASN A 422 -2.57 7.83 9.72
C ASN A 422 -3.24 9.01 9.00
N ILE A 423 -2.45 10.00 8.59
CA ILE A 423 -2.91 11.28 8.05
C ILE A 423 -2.43 11.41 6.60
N ASP A 424 -3.32 11.80 5.69
CA ASP A 424 -3.04 12.06 4.28
C ASP A 424 -3.55 13.46 3.89
N GLY A 425 -2.65 14.35 3.49
CA GLY A 425 -2.92 15.73 3.06
C GLY A 425 -3.64 15.86 1.73
N LEU A 426 -3.64 14.80 0.90
CA LEU A 426 -4.19 14.78 -0.45
C LEU A 426 -3.49 15.73 -1.43
N GLY A 427 -4.09 16.87 -1.75
CA GLY A 427 -3.54 17.82 -2.71
C GLY A 427 -3.51 19.18 -2.06
N GLY A 428 -2.49 20.00 -2.29
CA GLY A 428 -2.42 21.26 -1.56
C GLY A 428 -1.01 21.75 -1.33
N ALA A 429 -0.82 22.39 -0.20
CA ALA A 429 0.48 22.83 0.31
C ALA A 429 0.30 22.83 1.82
N ASP A 430 0.43 21.64 2.37
CA ASP A 430 -0.18 21.28 3.64
C ASP A 430 0.80 21.41 4.79
N THR A 431 0.26 21.62 5.99
CA THR A 431 1.00 21.51 7.24
C THR A 431 0.37 20.38 8.03
N ILE A 432 1.15 19.35 8.39
CA ILE A 432 0.66 18.14 9.03
C ILE A 432 1.46 17.89 10.31
N HIS A 433 0.79 17.81 11.46
CA HIS A 433 1.39 17.51 12.77
C HIS A 433 0.88 16.17 13.31
N GLY A 434 1.79 15.22 13.59
CA GLY A 434 1.49 13.91 14.21
C GLY A 434 1.24 13.99 15.72
N LEU A 435 1.91 14.93 16.41
CA LEU A 435 1.89 15.14 17.86
C LEU A 435 2.57 14.05 18.69
N SER A 436 1.86 13.04 19.18
CA SER A 436 2.46 11.99 20.00
C SER A 436 1.98 10.66 19.50
N GLY A 437 2.87 9.73 19.18
CA GLY A 437 2.39 8.53 18.53
C GLY A 437 3.49 7.72 17.89
N ALA A 438 3.10 6.99 16.86
CA ALA A 438 4.01 6.37 15.91
C ALA A 438 3.25 6.46 14.61
N ASP A 439 3.38 7.63 13.99
CA ASP A 439 2.40 8.16 13.06
C ASP A 439 2.82 7.87 11.63
N THR A 440 1.85 7.87 10.73
CA THR A 440 2.08 7.77 9.29
C THR A 440 1.49 9.00 8.63
N LEU A 441 2.36 9.89 8.14
CA LEU A 441 1.99 11.18 7.55
C LEU A 441 2.31 11.15 6.05
N SER A 442 1.32 11.46 5.22
CA SER A 442 1.43 11.57 3.77
C SER A 442 1.03 12.97 3.32
N GLY A 443 1.89 13.68 2.59
CA GLY A 443 1.54 14.97 1.94
C GLY A 443 0.80 14.78 0.61
N SER A 444 1.06 13.65 -0.06
CA SER A 444 0.50 13.28 -1.36
C SER A 444 0.86 14.23 -2.51
N GLY A 445 0.32 15.44 -2.62
CA GLY A 445 0.57 16.31 -3.75
C GLY A 445 0.61 17.78 -3.38
N GLY A 446 1.76 18.43 -3.49
CA GLY A 446 1.84 19.81 -3.04
C GLY A 446 3.24 20.31 -2.79
N ILE A 447 3.34 21.26 -1.87
CA ILE A 447 4.60 21.62 -1.20
C ILE A 447 4.23 21.60 0.27
N ASP A 448 4.56 20.49 0.93
CA ASP A 448 4.00 20.15 2.22
C ASP A 448 5.06 20.28 3.34
N ALA A 449 4.61 20.49 4.56
CA ALA A 449 5.42 20.54 5.77
C ALA A 449 4.89 19.50 6.77
N LEU A 450 5.64 18.42 6.95
CA LEU A 450 5.26 17.27 7.78
C LEU A 450 6.08 17.29 9.08
N TYR A 451 5.39 17.23 10.21
CA TYR A 451 5.93 17.23 11.56
C TYR A 451 5.49 15.95 12.28
N GLY A 452 6.43 15.03 12.57
CA GLY A 452 6.18 13.82 13.35
C GLY A 452 5.89 14.13 14.81
N ASP A 453 6.68 15.06 15.38
CA ASP A 453 6.69 15.47 16.78
C ASP A 453 7.26 14.38 17.72
N ASP A 454 6.51 13.83 18.69
CA ASP A 454 7.01 12.77 19.57
C ASP A 454 6.58 11.40 19.03
N GLY A 455 7.50 10.54 18.62
CA GLY A 455 7.10 9.25 18.06
C GLY A 455 8.19 8.59 17.24
N ASN A 456 7.89 7.38 16.75
CA ASN A 456 8.69 6.80 15.68
C ASN A 456 7.84 6.86 14.42
N ASP A 457 8.00 7.92 13.65
CA ASP A 457 7.05 8.34 12.65
C ASP A 457 7.52 8.01 11.24
N TRP A 458 6.56 7.85 10.33
CA TRP A 458 6.78 7.65 8.91
C TRP A 458 6.22 8.85 8.14
N LEU A 459 7.09 9.63 7.50
CA LEU A 459 6.73 10.84 6.78
C LEU A 459 7.03 10.70 5.28
N ASP A 460 6.02 10.86 4.43
CA ASP A 460 6.12 10.82 2.97
C ASP A 460 5.44 12.05 2.34
N GLY A 461 6.21 13.01 1.84
CA GLY A 461 5.66 14.24 1.26
C GLY A 461 4.90 14.03 -0.05
N GLY A 462 5.07 12.88 -0.71
CA GLY A 462 4.47 12.66 -2.02
C GLY A 462 5.04 13.62 -3.08
N SER A 463 4.28 13.94 -4.12
CA SER A 463 4.81 14.80 -5.18
C SER A 463 4.95 16.25 -4.71
N GLY A 464 6.16 16.78 -4.70
CA GLY A 464 6.35 18.13 -4.20
C GLY A 464 7.80 18.51 -4.01
N ILE A 465 8.00 19.65 -3.33
CA ILE A 465 9.28 19.97 -2.70
C ILE A 465 8.96 20.22 -1.23
N ASP A 466 8.95 19.14 -0.48
CA ASP A 466 8.37 19.07 0.86
C ASP A 466 9.44 19.24 1.94
N ALA A 467 8.99 19.61 3.13
CA ALA A 467 9.79 19.77 4.33
C ALA A 467 9.37 18.74 5.39
N TYR A 468 10.35 18.05 5.94
CA TYR A 468 10.17 17.03 6.97
C TYR A 468 10.83 17.47 8.28
N HIS A 469 10.10 17.28 9.37
CA HIS A 469 10.53 17.46 10.75
C HIS A 469 10.13 16.21 11.53
N GLY A 470 11.06 15.35 11.92
CA GLY A 470 10.80 14.13 12.67
C GLY A 470 10.42 14.43 14.10
N GLY A 471 11.36 14.97 14.86
CA GLY A 471 11.16 15.25 16.29
C GLY A 471 11.65 14.09 17.16
N LEU A 472 11.10 13.92 18.36
CA LEU A 472 11.59 12.93 19.32
C LEU A 472 11.20 11.50 18.95
N GLY A 473 12.16 10.71 18.47
CA GLY A 473 12.11 9.26 18.37
C GLY A 473 12.79 8.82 17.09
N ASP A 474 12.70 7.54 16.73
CA ASP A 474 13.40 7.04 15.54
C ASP A 474 12.49 7.17 14.30
N ASP A 475 12.68 8.23 13.53
CA ASP A 475 11.79 8.62 12.43
C ASP A 475 12.28 8.13 11.07
N THR A 476 11.34 8.07 10.12
CA THR A 476 11.61 7.67 8.74
C THR A 476 11.03 8.66 7.73
N PHE A 477 11.90 9.26 6.92
CA PHE A 477 11.54 10.21 5.86
C PHE A 477 11.62 9.54 4.48
N VAL A 478 10.58 9.67 3.67
CA VAL A 478 10.54 9.18 2.29
C VAL A 478 10.83 10.32 1.32
N VAL A 479 12.09 10.46 0.94
CA VAL A 479 12.53 11.57 0.09
C VAL A 479 12.51 11.18 -1.39
N ASN A 480 11.68 11.82 -2.21
CA ASN A 480 11.51 11.43 -3.62
C ASN A 480 12.08 12.44 -4.64
N SER A 481 12.43 13.65 -4.19
CA SER A 481 13.02 14.72 -4.96
C SER A 481 14.23 15.33 -4.25
N ALA A 482 15.25 15.72 -5.01
CA ALA A 482 16.48 16.32 -4.45
C ALA A 482 16.28 17.75 -3.91
N GLY A 483 15.08 18.32 -4.08
CA GLY A 483 14.74 19.64 -3.55
C GLY A 483 14.18 19.62 -2.12
N GLU A 484 13.70 18.46 -1.67
CA GLU A 484 13.09 18.28 -0.35
C GLU A 484 14.10 18.49 0.78
N THR A 485 13.61 18.87 1.96
CA THR A 485 14.44 19.17 3.13
C THR A 485 14.03 18.35 4.33
N VAL A 486 15.00 17.76 5.03
CA VAL A 486 14.83 17.11 6.32
C VAL A 486 15.55 17.96 7.37
N ASP A 487 14.87 18.30 8.46
CA ASP A 487 15.40 19.13 9.55
C ASP A 487 15.23 18.41 10.90
N GLU A 488 16.35 17.91 11.42
CA GLU A 488 16.45 17.18 12.70
C GLU A 488 17.32 17.91 13.71
N LEU A 489 17.01 17.80 15.01
CA LEU A 489 17.87 18.30 16.08
C LEU A 489 18.67 17.18 16.75
N SER A 490 19.71 17.60 17.48
CA SER A 490 20.61 16.67 18.14
C SER A 490 19.94 16.00 19.35
N GLY A 491 19.92 14.66 19.33
CA GLY A 491 19.44 13.85 20.44
C GLY A 491 17.94 13.59 20.43
N GLU A 492 17.30 13.73 19.27
CA GLU A 492 15.88 13.47 19.09
C GLU A 492 15.62 12.00 18.73
N GLY A 493 16.50 11.33 17.98
CA GLY A 493 16.49 9.87 17.89
C GLY A 493 17.60 9.33 17.00
N THR A 494 17.31 8.21 16.32
CA THR A 494 18.13 7.65 15.25
C THR A 494 17.32 7.57 13.96
N ASP A 495 17.55 8.51 13.07
CA ASP A 495 16.60 8.80 12.01
C ASP A 495 17.04 8.24 10.66
N THR A 496 16.06 7.94 9.81
CA THR A 496 16.28 7.22 8.56
C THR A 496 15.68 7.95 7.37
N VAL A 497 16.52 8.30 6.40
CA VAL A 497 16.03 8.73 5.08
C VAL A 497 15.98 7.55 4.12
N ARG A 498 14.83 7.33 3.50
CA ARG A 498 14.62 6.38 2.40
C ARG A 498 14.40 7.17 1.11
N THR A 499 15.20 6.93 0.07
CA THR A 499 15.15 7.79 -1.12
C THR A 499 15.32 7.09 -2.45
N VAL A 500 14.65 7.60 -3.49
CA VAL A 500 14.81 7.17 -4.89
C VAL A 500 15.71 8.11 -5.71
N VAL A 501 16.30 9.14 -5.09
CA VAL A 501 17.23 10.09 -5.71
C VAL A 501 18.59 10.06 -5.00
N SER A 502 19.62 10.65 -5.63
CA SER A 502 20.90 10.84 -4.95
C SER A 502 20.76 11.92 -3.88
N LEU A 503 21.29 11.69 -2.68
CA LEU A 503 21.06 12.53 -1.52
C LEU A 503 22.30 12.67 -0.64
N THR A 504 22.44 13.84 0.00
CA THR A 504 23.33 14.06 1.14
C THR A 504 22.48 14.23 2.40
N LEU A 505 22.76 13.45 3.45
CA LEU A 505 22.01 13.53 4.71
C LEU A 505 22.14 14.93 5.33
N ALA A 506 21.02 15.41 5.86
CA ALA A 506 20.98 16.61 6.70
C ALA A 506 21.79 16.38 8.00
N ALA A 507 22.06 17.44 8.75
CA ALA A 507 22.67 17.28 10.07
C ALA A 507 21.73 16.47 10.99
N ASN A 508 22.31 15.73 11.93
CA ASN A 508 21.56 14.94 12.93
C ASN A 508 20.73 13.76 12.37
N VAL A 509 20.91 13.39 11.10
CA VAL A 509 20.32 12.17 10.54
C VAL A 509 21.38 11.08 10.44
N GLU A 510 21.08 9.88 10.91
CA GLU A 510 22.05 8.78 11.01
C GLU A 510 22.00 7.82 9.83
N ASN A 511 20.82 7.49 9.30
CA ASN A 511 20.67 6.39 8.35
C ASN A 511 20.19 6.86 6.97
N LEU A 512 20.76 6.27 5.92
CA LEU A 512 20.31 6.44 4.53
C LEU A 512 20.06 5.09 3.88
N VAL A 513 18.90 4.95 3.24
CA VAL A 513 18.53 3.77 2.44
C VAL A 513 18.19 4.22 1.03
N LEU A 514 19.02 3.84 0.06
CA LEU A 514 18.74 4.06 -1.35
C LEU A 514 17.74 3.00 -1.83
N LEU A 515 16.73 3.42 -2.59
CA LEU A 515 15.65 2.58 -3.10
C LEU A 515 15.73 2.40 -4.62
N GLY A 516 15.00 1.42 -5.14
CA GLY A 516 14.91 1.15 -6.58
C GLY A 516 16.15 0.47 -7.18
N GLY A 517 16.41 0.73 -8.46
CA GLY A 517 17.53 0.13 -9.21
C GLY A 517 18.36 1.12 -10.01
N ALA A 518 18.20 2.42 -9.73
CA ALA A 518 19.00 3.47 -10.36
C ALA A 518 20.39 3.54 -9.73
N ASN A 519 21.38 4.00 -10.50
CA ASN A 519 22.73 4.27 -10.01
C ASN A 519 22.73 5.58 -9.21
N LEU A 520 22.42 5.48 -7.92
CA LEU A 520 22.29 6.62 -7.01
C LEU A 520 23.54 6.80 -6.15
N SER A 521 23.76 8.03 -5.68
CA SER A 521 24.82 8.37 -4.74
C SER A 521 24.23 8.76 -3.39
N GLY A 522 24.79 8.22 -2.31
CA GLY A 522 24.43 8.57 -0.93
C GLY A 522 25.62 9.18 -0.23
N THR A 523 25.43 10.33 0.41
CA THR A 523 26.46 10.97 1.24
C THR A 523 25.93 11.15 2.65
N GLY A 524 26.68 10.71 3.65
CA GLY A 524 26.40 10.96 5.06
C GLY A 524 26.77 12.38 5.49
N ASN A 525 26.97 12.57 6.80
CA ASN A 525 27.30 13.82 7.44
C ASN A 525 28.55 13.68 8.33
N GLY A 526 28.53 14.24 9.55
CA GLY A 526 29.66 14.16 10.48
C GLY A 526 29.45 13.19 11.64
N LEU A 527 28.40 12.39 11.57
CA LEU A 527 27.99 11.39 12.56
C LEU A 527 28.39 9.99 12.09
N ASN A 528 28.17 9.01 12.95
CA ASN A 528 28.35 7.61 12.57
C ASN A 528 27.16 7.15 11.73
N ASN A 529 27.26 7.27 10.41
CA ASN A 529 26.16 7.01 9.50
C ASN A 529 26.05 5.55 9.08
N VAL A 530 24.82 5.08 8.83
CA VAL A 530 24.55 3.79 8.17
C VAL A 530 24.02 4.03 6.77
N LEU A 531 24.81 3.69 5.75
CA LEU A 531 24.45 3.91 4.35
C LEU A 531 24.18 2.57 3.65
N THR A 532 22.94 2.36 3.22
CA THR A 532 22.49 1.16 2.50
C THR A 532 22.26 1.48 1.02
N GLY A 533 22.99 0.81 0.13
CA GLY A 533 22.79 0.95 -1.31
C GLY A 533 21.54 0.21 -1.84
N ASN A 534 21.27 0.40 -3.13
CA ASN A 534 20.21 -0.28 -3.87
C ASN A 534 20.76 -1.28 -4.90
N ALA A 535 19.92 -1.84 -5.77
CA ALA A 535 20.39 -2.82 -6.77
C ALA A 535 21.25 -2.21 -7.89
N GLY A 536 21.29 -0.88 -8.03
CA GLY A 536 22.13 -0.16 -8.97
C GLY A 536 23.61 -0.19 -8.59
N ASN A 537 24.44 0.53 -9.33
CA ASN A 537 25.84 0.78 -8.93
C ASN A 537 25.87 2.10 -8.15
N ASN A 538 26.08 2.03 -6.84
CA ASN A 538 26.03 3.19 -5.96
C ASN A 538 27.41 3.79 -5.67
N ILE A 539 27.42 5.07 -5.33
CA ILE A 539 28.57 5.73 -4.69
C ILE A 539 28.13 6.11 -3.28
N LEU A 540 28.79 5.57 -2.26
CA LEU A 540 28.47 5.83 -0.85
C LEU A 540 29.68 6.50 -0.17
N SER A 541 29.46 7.61 0.54
CA SER A 541 30.50 8.33 1.30
C SER A 541 29.91 8.76 2.62
N GLY A 542 30.45 8.32 3.75
CA GLY A 542 29.86 8.57 5.07
C GLY A 542 30.23 9.92 5.64
N GLY A 543 31.44 10.39 5.37
CA GLY A 543 31.90 11.70 5.81
C GLY A 543 32.84 11.55 7.00
N LEU A 544 32.60 12.27 8.09
CA LEU A 544 33.33 12.04 9.35
C LEU A 544 32.50 11.13 10.25
N GLY A 545 33.13 10.42 11.16
CA GLY A 545 32.44 9.47 12.05
C GLY A 545 32.82 8.04 11.71
N ASP A 546 32.47 7.10 12.59
CA ASP A 546 32.67 5.68 12.33
C ASP A 546 31.46 5.15 11.53
N ASP A 547 31.59 5.07 10.21
CA ASP A 547 30.47 4.80 9.31
C ASP A 547 30.31 3.31 8.97
N THR A 548 29.08 2.91 8.61
CA THR A 548 28.76 1.55 8.15
C THR A 548 28.08 1.55 6.79
N TYR A 549 28.65 0.80 5.84
CA TYR A 549 28.16 0.68 4.46
C TYR A 549 27.59 -0.71 4.21
N TYR A 550 26.39 -0.80 3.67
CA TYR A 550 25.81 -2.04 3.17
C TYR A 550 25.92 -2.10 1.65
N ILE A 551 26.60 -3.14 1.17
CA ILE A 551 26.94 -3.36 -0.24
C ILE A 551 26.26 -4.63 -0.76
N GLN A 552 25.58 -4.50 -1.90
CA GLN A 552 24.79 -5.57 -2.52
C GLN A 552 25.08 -5.74 -4.00
N ASN A 553 25.78 -4.79 -4.61
CA ASN A 553 26.23 -4.87 -5.98
C ASN A 553 27.76 -4.72 -6.04
N ALA A 554 28.43 -5.59 -6.79
CA ALA A 554 29.88 -5.52 -6.97
C ALA A 554 30.35 -4.25 -7.71
N GLY A 555 29.43 -3.52 -8.34
CA GLY A 555 29.66 -2.22 -8.94
C GLY A 555 29.61 -1.04 -7.95
N ASP A 556 29.22 -1.26 -6.69
CA ASP A 556 29.16 -0.21 -5.67
C ASP A 556 30.56 0.27 -5.27
N SER A 557 30.69 1.57 -5.03
CA SER A 557 31.94 2.19 -4.58
C SER A 557 31.73 2.97 -3.30
N VAL A 558 32.42 2.54 -2.24
CA VAL A 558 32.60 3.35 -1.03
C VAL A 558 33.74 4.36 -1.24
N GLU A 559 33.52 5.62 -0.88
CA GLU A 559 34.47 6.74 -0.99
C GLU A 559 34.80 7.30 0.40
N GLU A 560 35.88 6.77 1.00
CA GLU A 560 36.38 7.18 2.32
C GLU A 560 37.79 7.75 2.29
N LYS A 561 38.06 8.73 3.16
CA LYS A 561 39.42 9.31 3.32
C LYS A 561 40.02 8.99 4.69
N HIS A 562 41.33 9.12 4.73
CA HIS A 562 42.09 8.82 5.93
C HIS A 562 41.78 9.82 7.05
N GLY A 563 41.54 9.31 8.26
CA GLY A 563 41.33 10.10 9.45
C GLY A 563 39.93 10.70 9.56
N GLU A 564 38.97 10.18 8.78
CA GLU A 564 37.56 10.55 8.88
C GLU A 564 36.79 9.65 9.86
N GLY A 565 37.28 8.44 10.17
CA GLY A 565 36.70 7.54 11.18
C GLY A 565 37.37 6.17 11.19
N ASN A 566 36.74 5.19 11.85
CA ASN A 566 36.98 3.76 11.60
C ASN A 566 35.74 3.14 10.95
N ASP A 567 35.87 2.79 9.68
CA ASP A 567 34.71 2.48 8.85
C ASP A 567 34.53 0.98 8.66
N THR A 568 33.27 0.58 8.47
CA THR A 568 32.87 -0.81 8.27
C THR A 568 32.07 -1.00 6.99
N VAL A 569 32.55 -1.89 6.12
CA VAL A 569 31.80 -2.36 4.95
C VAL A 569 31.19 -3.74 5.25
N CYS A 570 29.87 -3.83 5.20
CA CYS A 570 29.10 -5.07 5.21
C CYS A 570 28.68 -5.43 3.78
N SER A 571 29.30 -6.45 3.17
CA SER A 571 29.08 -6.78 1.76
C SER A 571 28.45 -8.16 1.56
N SER A 572 27.34 -8.20 0.82
CA SER A 572 26.71 -9.46 0.41
C SER A 572 27.31 -10.07 -0.87
N VAL A 573 28.33 -9.42 -1.44
CA VAL A 573 29.10 -9.85 -2.61
C VAL A 573 30.60 -9.84 -2.31
N SER A 574 31.43 -10.46 -3.15
CA SER A 574 32.88 -10.30 -3.05
C SER A 574 33.27 -8.83 -3.20
N TYR A 575 34.12 -8.32 -2.32
CA TYR A 575 34.44 -6.89 -2.26
C TYR A 575 35.90 -6.61 -1.96
N SER A 576 36.39 -5.47 -2.45
CA SER A 576 37.76 -5.01 -2.27
C SER A 576 37.78 -3.60 -1.68
N LEU A 577 38.58 -3.40 -0.64
CA LEU A 577 38.85 -2.10 -0.03
C LEU A 577 39.93 -1.31 -0.78
N PHE A 578 40.42 -1.81 -1.92
CA PHE A 578 41.46 -1.13 -2.70
C PHE A 578 41.06 0.29 -3.08
N GLY A 579 41.90 1.26 -2.72
CA GLY A 579 41.68 2.68 -2.98
C GLY A 579 40.73 3.37 -2.01
N ARG A 580 40.32 2.71 -0.92
CA ARG A 580 39.37 3.20 0.07
C ARG A 580 40.03 3.21 1.44
N ALA A 581 39.78 4.22 2.25
CA ALA A 581 40.35 4.33 3.59
C ALA A 581 39.50 3.62 4.65
N VAL A 582 39.02 2.41 4.37
CA VAL A 582 38.15 1.62 5.25
C VAL A 582 38.98 0.59 6.02
N GLU A 583 38.67 0.39 7.29
CA GLU A 583 39.37 -0.52 8.20
C GLU A 583 38.74 -1.91 8.26
N THR A 584 37.41 -2.02 8.22
CA THR A 584 36.71 -3.31 8.44
C THR A 584 35.89 -3.73 7.22
N LEU A 585 36.03 -4.99 6.80
CA LEU A 585 35.18 -5.63 5.79
C LEU A 585 34.60 -6.93 6.33
N ILE A 586 33.27 -7.02 6.32
CA ILE A 586 32.48 -8.17 6.75
C ILE A 586 31.66 -8.67 5.57
N LEU A 587 31.85 -9.93 5.19
CA LEU A 587 31.04 -10.58 4.16
C LEU A 587 29.77 -11.16 4.80
N THR A 588 28.60 -10.86 4.22
CA THR A 588 27.28 -11.23 4.77
C THR A 588 26.44 -12.09 3.81
N GLY A 589 26.88 -12.24 2.56
CA GLY A 589 26.12 -12.92 1.51
C GLY A 589 26.24 -14.44 1.57
N GLY A 590 25.40 -15.10 0.77
CA GLY A 590 25.49 -16.55 0.57
C GLY A 590 26.51 -16.91 -0.50
N GLY A 591 27.45 -17.81 -0.18
CA GLY A 591 28.35 -18.44 -1.16
C GLY A 591 29.83 -18.25 -0.86
N ASN A 592 30.65 -18.59 -1.86
CA ASN A 592 32.11 -18.49 -1.80
C ASN A 592 32.55 -17.08 -2.18
N LEU A 593 32.42 -16.15 -1.24
CA LEU A 593 32.74 -14.73 -1.42
C LEU A 593 34.22 -14.45 -1.11
N ASN A 594 34.78 -13.38 -1.66
CA ASN A 594 36.17 -13.01 -1.42
C ASN A 594 36.26 -11.61 -0.83
N ALA A 595 37.20 -11.43 0.09
CA ALA A 595 37.54 -10.15 0.72
C ALA A 595 38.97 -9.77 0.35
N THR A 596 39.17 -8.54 -0.13
CA THR A 596 40.50 -7.97 -0.35
C THR A 596 40.62 -6.67 0.41
N GLY A 597 41.60 -6.57 1.31
CA GLY A 597 41.94 -5.38 2.06
C GLY A 597 42.69 -4.33 1.22
N ASN A 598 43.37 -3.42 1.90
CA ASN A 598 44.12 -2.31 1.34
C ASN A 598 45.50 -2.19 2.04
N SER A 599 46.06 -0.98 2.14
CA SER A 599 47.35 -0.77 2.80
C SER A 599 47.26 -0.43 4.29
N LEU A 600 46.05 -0.35 4.84
CA LEU A 600 45.77 -0.13 6.26
C LEU A 600 45.75 -1.47 7.01
N ASN A 601 45.68 -1.40 8.33
CA ASN A 601 45.51 -2.60 9.16
C ASN A 601 44.03 -3.01 9.13
N ASN A 602 43.68 -3.92 8.25
CA ASN A 602 42.30 -4.33 8.02
C ASN A 602 41.84 -5.45 8.94
N THR A 603 40.55 -5.45 9.26
CA THR A 603 39.84 -6.62 9.80
C THR A 603 38.91 -7.18 8.73
N LEU A 604 39.22 -8.38 8.24
CA LEU A 604 38.45 -9.09 7.22
C LEU A 604 37.73 -10.28 7.83
N THR A 605 36.41 -10.35 7.66
CA THR A 605 35.58 -11.47 8.11
C THR A 605 34.82 -12.09 6.95
N GLY A 606 34.99 -13.40 6.75
CA GLY A 606 34.32 -14.21 5.76
C GLY A 606 32.93 -14.71 6.21
N THR A 607 32.50 -15.79 5.59
CA THR A 607 31.14 -16.37 5.65
C THR A 607 31.21 -17.84 6.07
N SER A 608 30.20 -18.64 5.74
CA SER A 608 30.27 -20.09 5.88
C SER A 608 30.66 -20.81 4.58
N GLY A 609 30.98 -20.06 3.52
CA GLY A 609 31.45 -20.60 2.24
C GLY A 609 32.98 -20.54 2.17
N ASN A 610 33.55 -21.17 1.16
CA ASN A 610 35.01 -21.17 0.96
C ASN A 610 35.45 -19.78 0.49
N ASN A 611 36.09 -19.02 1.36
CA ASN A 611 36.44 -17.63 1.13
C ASN A 611 37.93 -17.46 0.81
N LEU A 612 38.24 -16.53 -0.10
CA LEU A 612 39.60 -16.01 -0.25
C LEU A 612 39.69 -14.67 0.48
N LEU A 613 40.57 -14.60 1.48
CA LEU A 613 40.86 -13.40 2.26
C LEU A 613 42.30 -12.95 1.97
N ASP A 614 42.44 -11.75 1.41
CA ASP A 614 43.73 -11.11 1.14
C ASP A 614 43.80 -9.79 1.89
N GLY A 615 44.64 -9.72 2.93
CA GLY A 615 44.78 -8.53 3.78
C GLY A 615 45.33 -7.31 3.05
N GLY A 616 46.13 -7.51 2.01
CA GLY A 616 47.02 -6.47 1.48
C GLY A 616 48.25 -6.29 2.37
N THR A 617 48.90 -5.11 2.29
CA THR A 617 50.24 -4.90 2.87
C THR A 617 50.25 -4.52 4.36
N GLY A 618 49.07 -4.39 4.98
CA GLY A 618 48.88 -3.91 6.34
C GLY A 618 49.22 -4.95 7.41
N ALA A 619 49.00 -4.64 8.69
CA ALA A 619 48.99 -5.66 9.73
C ALA A 619 47.54 -6.11 9.95
N ASP A 620 47.15 -7.18 9.27
CA ASP A 620 45.74 -7.52 9.08
C ASP A 620 45.24 -8.62 10.01
N LYS A 621 43.94 -8.62 10.29
CA LYS A 621 43.25 -9.72 10.96
C LYS A 621 42.26 -10.34 9.98
N MET A 622 42.40 -11.64 9.74
CA MET A 622 41.56 -12.38 8.80
C MET A 622 40.87 -13.55 9.50
N THR A 623 39.55 -13.65 9.38
CA THR A 623 38.72 -14.76 9.90
C THR A 623 37.82 -15.25 8.78
N GLY A 624 37.93 -16.50 8.34
CA GLY A 624 37.20 -17.00 7.16
C GLY A 624 35.84 -17.54 7.53
N GLY A 625 35.73 -18.25 8.65
CA GLY A 625 34.45 -18.72 9.16
C GLY A 625 34.29 -20.22 9.03
N LEU A 626 33.28 -20.73 8.33
CA LEU A 626 33.20 -22.15 7.96
C LEU A 626 33.54 -22.29 6.48
N GLY A 627 33.89 -23.49 6.05
CA GLY A 627 34.31 -23.74 4.67
C GLY A 627 35.83 -23.89 4.59
N ASP A 628 36.31 -24.31 3.43
CA ASP A 628 37.75 -24.43 3.19
C ASP A 628 38.28 -23.06 2.71
N ASP A 629 38.87 -22.29 3.63
CA ASP A 629 39.26 -20.90 3.37
C ASP A 629 40.72 -20.77 2.94
N THR A 630 41.02 -19.70 2.18
CA THR A 630 42.38 -19.36 1.73
C THR A 630 42.77 -17.95 2.16
N TYR A 631 43.89 -17.84 2.86
CA TYR A 631 44.44 -16.59 3.38
C TYR A 631 45.72 -16.20 2.65
N TYR A 632 45.83 -14.96 2.22
CA TYR A 632 47.09 -14.37 1.79
C TYR A 632 47.71 -13.57 2.94
N VAL A 633 48.93 -13.95 3.32
CA VAL A 633 49.71 -13.30 4.37
C VAL A 633 50.97 -12.72 3.73
N ASP A 634 51.13 -11.40 3.81
CA ASP A 634 52.29 -10.71 3.25
C ASP A 634 53.04 -9.84 4.26
N HIS A 635 52.46 -9.67 5.45
CA HIS A 635 53.05 -8.91 6.53
C HIS A 635 53.23 -9.78 7.78
N VAL A 636 54.35 -9.57 8.49
CA VAL A 636 54.75 -10.41 9.63
C VAL A 636 53.81 -10.30 10.84
N GLN A 637 52.95 -9.29 10.86
CA GLN A 637 51.95 -9.09 11.91
C GLN A 637 50.55 -9.54 11.50
N ASP A 638 50.37 -10.10 10.30
CA ASP A 638 49.08 -10.63 9.88
C ASP A 638 48.66 -11.78 10.78
N ASN A 639 47.39 -11.76 11.14
CA ASN A 639 46.80 -12.68 12.08
C ASN A 639 45.59 -13.37 11.45
N VAL A 640 45.84 -14.57 10.94
CA VAL A 640 44.78 -15.51 10.59
C VAL A 640 44.18 -16.07 11.88
N ALA A 641 42.88 -15.91 12.05
CA ALA A 641 42.13 -16.33 13.22
C ALA A 641 41.10 -17.38 12.81
N GLU A 642 41.48 -18.65 13.02
CA GLU A 642 40.69 -19.83 12.65
C GLU A 642 40.45 -20.77 13.84
N THR A 643 39.29 -21.46 13.84
CA THR A 643 38.91 -22.40 14.91
C THR A 643 38.71 -23.82 14.42
N HIS A 644 38.80 -24.78 15.32
CA HIS A 644 38.72 -26.19 14.95
C HIS A 644 37.36 -26.57 14.35
N TRP A 645 37.40 -27.51 13.40
CA TRP A 645 36.23 -28.12 12.75
C TRP A 645 35.46 -27.20 11.81
N GLN A 646 36.12 -26.16 11.31
CA GLN A 646 35.50 -25.18 10.42
C GLN A 646 35.76 -25.43 8.93
N GLY A 647 36.79 -26.19 8.59
CA GLY A 647 37.12 -26.56 7.21
C GLY A 647 38.52 -27.14 7.13
N ASN A 648 39.09 -27.23 5.93
CA ASN A 648 40.52 -27.39 5.70
C ASN A 648 41.09 -26.11 5.10
N ASP A 649 41.81 -25.36 5.91
CA ASP A 649 42.23 -24.00 5.57
C ASP A 649 43.65 -23.96 5.04
N THR A 650 43.89 -22.98 4.16
CA THR A 650 45.18 -22.75 3.51
C THR A 650 45.69 -21.35 3.76
N VAL A 651 46.90 -21.23 4.30
CA VAL A 651 47.65 -19.96 4.32
C VAL A 651 48.69 -19.97 3.21
N ILE A 652 48.63 -18.96 2.35
CA ILE A 652 49.65 -18.64 1.34
C ILE A 652 50.43 -17.44 1.86
N SER A 653 51.68 -17.66 2.27
CA SER A 653 52.48 -16.63 2.93
C SER A 653 53.68 -16.20 2.09
N SER A 654 53.89 -14.90 1.90
CA SER A 654 55.13 -14.36 1.31
C SER A 654 56.17 -13.93 2.35
N VAL A 655 55.86 -14.12 3.64
CA VAL A 655 56.75 -13.94 4.79
C VAL A 655 56.91 -15.25 5.58
N SER A 656 57.85 -15.29 6.52
CA SER A 656 57.92 -16.41 7.47
C SER A 656 56.66 -16.42 8.33
N TYR A 657 56.01 -17.57 8.48
CA TYR A 657 54.74 -17.66 9.18
C TYR A 657 54.63 -18.89 10.08
N SER A 658 53.85 -18.74 11.15
CA SER A 658 53.59 -19.80 12.12
C SER A 658 52.11 -20.02 12.27
N LEU A 659 51.67 -21.27 12.17
CA LEU A 659 50.30 -21.70 12.44
C LEU A 659 50.01 -21.86 13.94
N PHE A 660 50.98 -21.56 14.81
CA PHE A 660 50.80 -21.68 16.26
C PHE A 660 49.59 -20.85 16.74
N GLY A 661 48.67 -21.52 17.43
CA GLY A 661 47.43 -20.90 17.95
C GLY A 661 46.32 -20.74 16.93
N ARG A 662 46.45 -21.32 15.73
CA ARG A 662 45.49 -21.23 14.61
C ARG A 662 45.10 -22.64 14.18
N ALA A 663 43.83 -22.88 13.90
CA ALA A 663 43.35 -24.20 13.47
C ALA A 663 43.47 -24.41 11.95
N VAL A 664 44.62 -24.06 11.36
CA VAL A 664 44.87 -24.16 9.91
C VAL A 664 45.64 -25.45 9.59
N GLU A 665 45.32 -26.11 8.48
CA GLU A 665 45.91 -27.36 8.04
C GLU A 665 47.09 -27.17 7.07
N THR A 666 46.99 -26.21 6.13
CA THR A 666 47.98 -26.04 5.05
C THR A 666 48.68 -24.69 5.11
N LEU A 667 50.01 -24.68 4.98
CA LEU A 667 50.82 -23.47 4.82
C LEU A 667 51.76 -23.61 3.62
N VAL A 668 51.64 -22.69 2.67
CA VAL A 668 52.47 -22.61 1.47
C VAL A 668 53.26 -21.30 1.50
N LEU A 669 54.59 -21.40 1.50
CA LEU A 669 55.47 -20.25 1.38
C LEU A 669 55.63 -19.86 -0.09
N THR A 670 55.60 -18.56 -0.35
CA THR A 670 55.81 -17.95 -1.66
C THR A 670 56.95 -16.93 -1.58
N GLY A 671 57.11 -16.10 -2.61
CA GLY A 671 58.22 -15.14 -2.68
C GLY A 671 59.59 -15.81 -2.92
N THR A 672 60.65 -15.01 -2.82
CA THR A 672 62.02 -15.41 -3.17
C THR A 672 63.00 -15.38 -1.98
N GLY A 673 62.52 -15.00 -0.79
CA GLY A 673 63.33 -14.94 0.43
C GLY A 673 63.55 -16.31 1.07
N ASN A 674 64.49 -16.37 2.01
CA ASN A 674 64.69 -17.51 2.90
C ASN A 674 63.65 -17.44 4.03
N LEU A 675 62.48 -17.99 3.77
CA LEU A 675 61.33 -17.93 4.67
C LEU A 675 61.24 -19.20 5.53
N ASN A 676 60.57 -19.12 6.67
CA ASN A 676 60.37 -20.27 7.55
C ASN A 676 58.88 -20.54 7.75
N ALA A 677 58.51 -21.82 7.86
CA ALA A 677 57.17 -22.26 8.23
C ALA A 677 57.22 -23.03 9.54
N THR A 678 56.27 -22.75 10.42
CA THR A 678 56.06 -23.52 11.65
C THR A 678 54.60 -23.96 11.71
N GLY A 679 54.36 -25.26 11.84
CA GLY A 679 53.03 -25.85 12.02
C GLY A 679 52.47 -25.66 13.43
N ASN A 680 51.42 -26.42 13.74
CA ASN A 680 50.69 -26.38 15.01
C ASN A 680 50.56 -27.80 15.60
N SER A 681 49.42 -28.13 16.22
CA SER A 681 49.17 -29.45 16.81
C SER A 681 48.34 -30.39 15.92
N LEU A 682 47.96 -29.94 14.72
CA LEU A 682 47.18 -30.67 13.73
C LEU A 682 48.12 -31.48 12.82
N ALA A 683 47.55 -32.23 11.88
CA ALA A 683 48.33 -32.86 10.82
C ALA A 683 48.52 -31.82 9.70
N ASN A 684 49.64 -31.10 9.71
CA ASN A 684 49.88 -30.00 8.79
C ASN A 684 50.51 -30.42 7.47
N VAL A 685 50.18 -29.70 6.39
CA VAL A 685 50.93 -29.73 5.13
C VAL A 685 51.71 -28.44 4.98
N LEU A 686 53.04 -28.50 5.10
CA LEU A 686 53.93 -27.35 4.96
C LEU A 686 54.72 -27.45 3.65
N THR A 687 54.65 -26.41 2.82
CA THR A 687 55.39 -26.31 1.56
C THR A 687 56.26 -25.05 1.58
N GLY A 688 57.58 -25.23 1.41
CA GLY A 688 58.55 -24.16 1.25
C GLY A 688 58.53 -23.51 -0.13
N ASN A 689 59.37 -22.50 -0.31
CA ASN A 689 59.56 -21.79 -1.58
C ASN A 689 60.87 -22.23 -2.25
N ALA A 690 61.50 -21.36 -3.04
CA ALA A 690 62.79 -21.66 -3.68
C ALA A 690 64.02 -21.16 -2.90
N GLY A 691 63.80 -20.52 -1.76
CA GLY A 691 64.84 -20.08 -0.83
C GLY A 691 65.20 -21.17 0.17
N ALA A 692 66.25 -20.97 0.96
CA ALA A 692 66.59 -21.91 2.03
C ALA A 692 65.57 -21.77 3.18
N ASN A 693 64.70 -22.76 3.34
CA ASN A 693 63.61 -22.72 4.32
C ASN A 693 63.91 -23.55 5.56
N THR A 694 63.44 -23.10 6.73
CA THR A 694 63.27 -23.98 7.90
C THR A 694 61.80 -24.34 8.03
N LEU A 695 61.50 -25.63 7.96
CA LEU A 695 60.16 -26.20 8.12
C LEU A 695 60.10 -27.00 9.43
N ASP A 696 59.34 -26.50 10.39
CA ASP A 696 59.04 -27.20 11.66
C ASP A 696 57.56 -27.59 11.66
N GLY A 697 57.26 -28.89 11.62
CA GLY A 697 55.87 -29.39 11.63
C GLY A 697 55.13 -29.06 12.93
N GLY A 698 55.86 -28.86 14.04
CA GLY A 698 55.27 -28.79 15.36
C GLY A 698 55.00 -30.19 15.91
N THR A 699 53.79 -30.44 16.41
CA THR A 699 53.36 -31.77 16.84
C THR A 699 52.24 -32.23 15.93
N GLY A 700 52.21 -33.48 15.51
CA GLY A 700 51.16 -33.90 14.60
C GLY A 700 51.57 -35.10 13.79
N ASN A 701 50.94 -35.29 12.65
CA ASN A 701 51.51 -36.17 11.63
C ASN A 701 51.64 -35.32 10.38
N ASP A 702 52.79 -34.67 10.24
CA ASP A 702 52.94 -33.58 9.28
C ASP A 702 53.51 -34.06 7.94
N MET A 703 53.22 -33.33 6.87
CA MET A 703 53.83 -33.51 5.56
C MET A 703 54.60 -32.24 5.18
N LEU A 704 55.92 -32.37 5.06
CA LEU A 704 56.85 -31.27 4.81
C LEU A 704 57.47 -31.39 3.42
N THR A 705 57.43 -30.32 2.65
CA THR A 705 58.02 -30.20 1.30
C THR A 705 58.91 -28.96 1.28
N GLY A 706 60.21 -29.10 1.10
CA GLY A 706 61.21 -28.02 1.14
C GLY A 706 61.14 -27.09 -0.06
N GLY A 707 60.99 -27.65 -1.26
CA GLY A 707 61.04 -26.94 -2.52
C GLY A 707 62.45 -26.95 -3.13
N LEU A 708 62.91 -25.77 -3.54
CA LEU A 708 64.32 -25.60 -3.95
C LEU A 708 65.06 -24.87 -2.84
N GLY A 709 66.37 -25.05 -2.77
CA GLY A 709 67.18 -24.41 -1.73
C GLY A 709 67.79 -25.44 -0.80
N ALA A 710 68.58 -24.98 0.16
CA ALA A 710 69.17 -25.85 1.17
C ALA A 710 68.28 -25.81 2.42
N ASP A 711 67.35 -26.75 2.51
CA ASP A 711 66.26 -26.68 3.49
C ASP A 711 66.60 -27.38 4.81
N ILE A 712 65.92 -26.99 5.88
CA ILE A 712 66.03 -27.59 7.21
C ILE A 712 64.66 -28.12 7.59
N PHE A 713 64.50 -29.44 7.60
CA PHE A 713 63.36 -30.12 8.19
C PHE A 713 63.65 -30.31 9.68
N LEU A 714 63.03 -29.47 10.52
CA LEU A 714 63.25 -29.40 11.96
C LEU A 714 62.23 -30.27 12.70
N PHE A 715 62.71 -31.19 13.53
CA PHE A 715 61.87 -32.05 14.36
C PHE A 715 62.16 -31.79 15.84
N THR A 716 61.20 -31.11 16.50
CA THR A 716 61.24 -30.86 17.95
C THR A 716 60.62 -32.03 18.73
N ALA A 717 60.70 -32.00 20.06
CA ALA A 717 60.23 -33.11 20.89
C ALA A 717 58.72 -33.35 20.73
N ALA A 718 58.31 -34.61 20.61
CA ALA A 718 56.93 -35.04 20.39
C ALA A 718 56.34 -34.63 19.02
N SER A 719 57.18 -34.60 17.97
CA SER A 719 56.77 -34.23 16.62
C SER A 719 55.72 -35.16 16.00
N GLY A 720 55.65 -36.41 16.45
CA GLY A 720 54.68 -37.39 15.97
C GLY A 720 55.16 -38.16 14.74
N LYS A 721 54.29 -38.41 13.76
CA LYS A 721 54.64 -39.24 12.57
C LYS A 721 54.67 -38.40 11.31
N ASP A 722 55.85 -37.87 11.03
CA ASP A 722 56.03 -36.87 9.99
C ASP A 722 56.56 -37.49 8.70
N THR A 723 56.31 -36.82 7.59
CA THR A 723 56.76 -37.20 6.26
C THR A 723 57.47 -36.03 5.58
N VAL A 724 58.68 -36.27 5.09
CA VAL A 724 59.40 -35.33 4.22
C VAL A 724 59.28 -35.82 2.78
N SER A 725 58.73 -34.99 1.90
CA SER A 725 58.27 -35.42 0.57
C SER A 725 59.32 -35.29 -0.54
N ASP A 726 60.28 -34.37 -0.40
CA ASP A 726 61.17 -33.93 -1.49
C ASP A 726 62.65 -33.73 -1.10
N PHE A 727 63.09 -34.34 0.01
CA PHE A 727 64.47 -34.25 0.49
C PHE A 727 65.52 -34.49 -0.62
N SER A 728 66.48 -33.57 -0.72
CA SER A 728 67.55 -33.57 -1.69
C SER A 728 68.92 -33.27 -1.06
N GLY A 729 69.73 -34.32 -0.90
CA GLY A 729 71.13 -34.16 -0.51
C GLY A 729 71.97 -33.36 -1.53
N VAL A 730 71.55 -33.27 -2.79
CA VAL A 730 72.22 -32.44 -3.81
C VAL A 730 71.99 -30.94 -3.55
N GLN A 731 70.81 -30.60 -3.04
CA GLN A 731 70.49 -29.22 -2.66
C GLN A 731 70.99 -28.86 -1.25
N ASN A 732 71.56 -29.84 -0.53
CA ASN A 732 72.05 -29.73 0.83
C ASN A 732 70.93 -29.53 1.86
N ASP A 733 69.81 -30.23 1.65
CA ASP A 733 68.73 -30.33 2.63
C ASP A 733 69.18 -31.10 3.85
N THR A 734 68.66 -30.73 5.02
CA THR A 734 69.05 -31.30 6.31
C THR A 734 67.85 -31.78 7.09
N ILE A 735 68.03 -32.92 7.76
CA ILE A 735 67.09 -33.45 8.74
C ILE A 735 67.64 -33.13 10.14
N ASN A 736 67.00 -32.22 10.87
CA ASN A 736 67.46 -31.78 12.18
C ASN A 736 66.67 -32.44 13.32
N VAL A 737 67.36 -33.28 14.07
CA VAL A 737 66.82 -34.08 15.19
C VAL A 737 67.51 -33.78 16.51
N ASN A 738 68.16 -32.61 16.63
CA ASN A 738 68.90 -32.18 17.82
C ASN A 738 68.10 -32.30 19.11
N ALA A 739 66.80 -32.01 19.05
CA ALA A 739 65.88 -32.14 20.18
C ALA A 739 65.79 -33.57 20.74
N TYR A 740 66.09 -34.60 19.95
CA TYR A 740 66.02 -36.01 20.35
C TYR A 740 67.37 -36.61 20.77
N THR A 741 68.49 -36.10 20.24
CA THR A 741 69.81 -36.70 20.52
C THR A 741 70.72 -35.82 21.36
N ALA A 742 70.36 -34.55 21.56
CA ALA A 742 71.18 -33.55 22.24
C ALA A 742 72.58 -33.41 21.62
N GLY A 743 72.69 -33.49 20.28
CA GLY A 743 73.96 -33.37 19.55
C GLY A 743 74.74 -34.68 19.38
N ALA A 744 74.23 -35.81 19.88
CA ALA A 744 74.94 -37.09 19.85
C ALA A 744 74.55 -37.94 18.63
N ALA A 745 75.51 -38.18 17.73
CA ALA A 745 75.27 -39.00 16.55
C ALA A 745 74.81 -40.43 16.88
N ASN A 746 73.68 -40.85 16.30
CA ASN A 746 73.09 -42.17 16.51
C ASN A 746 72.51 -42.74 15.21
N ALA A 747 73.37 -43.23 14.33
CA ALA A 747 72.96 -43.79 13.04
C ALA A 747 71.97 -44.95 13.12
N ALA A 748 71.85 -45.63 14.28
CA ALA A 748 70.93 -46.75 14.45
C ALA A 748 69.45 -46.36 14.42
N MET A 749 69.13 -45.06 14.57
CA MET A 749 67.75 -44.58 14.43
C MET A 749 67.28 -44.47 12.97
N VAL A 750 68.20 -44.48 12.01
CA VAL A 750 67.91 -44.26 10.59
C VAL A 750 67.95 -45.60 9.87
N THR A 751 66.86 -46.02 9.23
CA THR A 751 66.75 -47.31 8.55
C THR A 751 66.16 -47.15 7.15
N GLN A 752 66.71 -47.83 6.15
CA GLN A 752 66.11 -47.89 4.82
C GLN A 752 64.82 -48.75 4.84
N ALA A 753 63.73 -48.24 4.28
CA ALA A 753 62.44 -48.93 4.16
C ALA A 753 61.89 -48.83 2.73
N GLY A 754 62.23 -49.80 1.87
CA GLY A 754 61.90 -49.72 0.45
C GLY A 754 62.59 -48.53 -0.21
N ALA A 755 61.83 -47.72 -0.96
CA ALA A 755 62.33 -46.48 -1.59
C ALA A 755 62.50 -45.32 -0.59
N ASN A 756 62.04 -45.46 0.65
CA ASN A 756 62.02 -44.39 1.66
C ASN A 756 63.02 -44.66 2.77
N VAL A 757 63.33 -43.64 3.57
CA VAL A 757 64.10 -43.75 4.82
C VAL A 757 63.17 -43.50 6.01
N LEU A 758 63.30 -44.32 7.05
CA LEU A 758 62.59 -44.15 8.32
C LEU A 758 63.59 -43.73 9.40
N VAL A 759 63.32 -42.60 10.05
CA VAL A 759 64.04 -42.12 11.25
C VAL A 759 63.15 -42.37 12.46
N ASN A 760 63.56 -43.29 13.33
CA ASN A 760 62.83 -43.62 14.55
C ASN A 760 63.33 -42.78 15.74
N LEU A 761 62.58 -41.74 16.07
CA LEU A 761 62.93 -40.78 17.11
C LEU A 761 62.59 -41.27 18.53
N GLY A 762 61.95 -42.44 18.64
CA GLY A 762 61.54 -43.01 19.92
C GLY A 762 60.25 -42.42 20.47
N GLY A 763 59.66 -43.09 21.47
CA GLY A 763 58.39 -42.63 22.09
C GLY A 763 57.18 -42.66 21.17
N GLY A 764 57.25 -43.36 20.02
CA GLY A 764 56.21 -43.40 19.00
C GLY A 764 56.38 -42.39 17.86
N ASN A 765 57.38 -41.50 17.95
CA ASN A 765 57.69 -40.49 16.94
C ASN A 765 58.56 -41.07 15.81
N THR A 766 58.23 -40.76 14.56
CA THR A 766 58.93 -41.25 13.38
C THR A 766 58.91 -40.22 12.26
N VAL A 767 60.01 -40.08 11.53
CA VAL A 767 60.05 -39.30 10.27
C VAL A 767 60.24 -40.25 9.10
N THR A 768 59.36 -40.17 8.10
CA THR A 768 59.49 -40.89 6.83
C THR A 768 60.00 -39.93 5.76
N VAL A 769 61.22 -40.14 5.27
CA VAL A 769 61.78 -39.37 4.15
C VAL A 769 61.53 -40.13 2.86
N LEU A 770 60.69 -39.58 1.98
CA LEU A 770 60.30 -40.23 0.75
C LEU A 770 61.44 -40.22 -0.28
N ASN A 771 61.54 -41.31 -1.04
CA ASN A 771 62.43 -41.42 -2.21
C ASN A 771 63.92 -41.09 -1.93
N ALA A 772 64.39 -41.26 -0.71
CA ALA A 772 65.76 -40.98 -0.30
C ALA A 772 66.57 -42.25 0.00
N SER A 773 67.90 -42.11 -0.02
CA SER A 773 68.81 -43.16 0.45
C SER A 773 69.25 -42.90 1.90
N GLN A 774 69.39 -43.97 2.68
CA GLN A 774 69.86 -43.90 4.07
C GLN A 774 71.22 -43.20 4.19
N ALA A 775 72.11 -43.41 3.22
CA ALA A 775 73.43 -42.79 3.21
C ALA A 775 73.34 -41.27 3.04
N ASP A 776 72.46 -40.80 2.15
CA ASP A 776 72.28 -39.37 1.90
C ASP A 776 71.63 -38.67 3.11
N VAL A 777 70.60 -39.29 3.71
CA VAL A 777 69.98 -38.77 4.94
C VAL A 777 71.02 -38.68 6.05
N LEU A 778 71.78 -39.74 6.34
CA LEU A 778 72.82 -39.74 7.39
C LEU A 778 73.90 -38.67 7.20
N ALA A 779 74.27 -38.40 5.95
CA ALA A 779 75.29 -37.39 5.62
C ALA A 779 74.81 -35.95 5.88
N HIS A 780 73.50 -35.72 5.87
CA HIS A 780 72.89 -34.39 6.06
C HIS A 780 72.00 -34.32 7.32
N MET A 781 72.26 -35.20 8.29
CA MET A 781 71.60 -35.11 9.59
C MET A 781 72.29 -34.10 10.50
N VAL A 782 71.49 -33.23 11.12
CA VAL A 782 71.89 -32.45 12.28
C VAL A 782 71.44 -33.21 13.52
N TRP A 783 72.42 -33.75 14.25
CA TRP A 783 72.19 -34.65 15.37
C TRP A 783 71.66 -33.93 16.58
#